data_AF-A0AAF3F308-F1
#
_entry.id   AF-A0AAF3F308-F1
#
_cell.length_a   1.000
_cell.length_b   1.000
_cell.length_c   1.000
_cell.angle_alpha   90.00
_cell.angle_beta   90.00
_cell.angle_gamma   90.00
#
_symmetry.space_group_name_H-M   'P 1'
#
loop_
_entity.id
_entity.type
_entity.pdbx_description
1 polymer ?
#
loop_
_entity_poly.entity_id
_entity_poly.type
_entity_poly.pdbx_seq_one_letter_code
_entity_poly.pdbx_strand_id
1 'polypeptide(L)'
;MDVDEEEALESTCGADWFNHLPANAGPDHHDISSQAVWTLSSCKAGFGIHELLSDSHESYWQSDGPQPHSVTIEFPRKTDISFLFLYLDFKTDESYTPNKVTVHLGSCIMHLDDGLSVNFDEPQGWQVIDLRSRGKGKAARAWVVQLQVLTNHQNGRDTHIRHMRVVGPKSRYAHQVEDSFMAQLRLSGPTSSGRNTKNERKQNETPAFLILMSIDEISESVPDLLESLTSGQKKLVDFIEELRPFVTSKDDLKREAGINVYASVIKKLPSDFLLSSEVDLLLKFFVVQLECSPINGGTVVETIRHLSCNTENFSKEAAFLLMQDVFLQGNIQSWPQRTRADFYAIFEMIVTKFEKELKMLGSDVTSAFINMMGGERDPRCLVQAFRLHLRISSRFPLGDLAEDLFEVIACYYPIEFKPLPGQEDVTSDMLTIMVENSFLAHSAFGPYLYVMIEEKLRDEETTQEQKFNVCSLLAKACKTFPPTLLLPHIEHIFGAIRMVALNPKYKGTLKLDGNLTEALVSVFMALQATERDDLKATIKEFMQNCEPFVVQVEMGLQSKALALLEALTDERLNQHSSDERVGKMVLEYIISWLVLVVRGQTINVAENKAECIKEALERLSYFVAFAANNGYEALLYDLFLPILDAVQCSREWVPIEAKICNYKCLQEYARFINQNPSIFSVFSDELKAGIKLVDTEQERKEYLSFVTCFAKNVREWNAVWTIIQSCSDLNISKYFATICAATIDEDSYKTIRKIIQDSLNTDDFSAQIQEILKMVTRLNEGIIVSIIEQLIEFATKETHWETLPDLVELFATSLQEIGTYLDESHAAITMKVSEMSAMKPIYQKIFYLFVAQTQEVNHLRKLMMNEQFELDARLLFFYSLINRTQATSTEIPVNLSPKEHELFQTYFVKAALLNGPWNQRGSPECKELLSRIASGSISSDGTELLRIIFDFTSSKFDPIRGKYKRSILYQQRIFFLFLQTFDSTIEDLNEESKMKLISTISPFLHYAQNVPDAGQALEKLQPLLINALASPLLATLKDDRAQFFAALTFLLAITKLADKSRAEIEVLLALFGRELEQEANMATIVNSLNGLEILASEANPVYLQAHINKVVTVVIRFTAHKKRIVRQKAAKVINLWELLLMK
;
A
#
# COMPACT_ATOMS: atom_id res chain seq x y z
N MET A 1 -30.74 -85.95 -3.40
CA MET A 1 -31.40 -85.34 -4.57
C MET A 1 -31.02 -83.87 -4.55
N ASP A 2 -29.74 -83.53 -4.64
CA ASP A 2 -28.78 -83.72 -5.75
C ASP A 2 -29.23 -83.01 -7.04
N VAL A 3 -28.22 -82.36 -7.65
CA VAL A 3 -28.11 -81.83 -9.03
C VAL A 3 -28.58 -80.37 -9.17
N ASP A 4 -27.77 -79.34 -9.49
CA ASP A 4 -26.36 -79.22 -9.90
C ASP A 4 -25.80 -77.84 -9.50
N GLU A 5 -24.55 -77.82 -9.05
CA GLU A 5 -23.80 -76.66 -8.52
C GLU A 5 -22.57 -76.33 -9.40
N GLU A 6 -22.68 -76.48 -10.72
CA GLU A 6 -21.51 -76.53 -11.63
C GLU A 6 -21.42 -75.44 -12.72
N GLU A 7 -22.10 -74.29 -12.61
CA GLU A 7 -21.95 -73.18 -13.59
C GLU A 7 -21.67 -71.78 -12.98
N ALA A 8 -21.19 -71.71 -11.74
CA ALA A 8 -20.86 -70.44 -11.07
C ALA A 8 -19.35 -70.27 -10.79
N LEU A 9 -18.51 -70.51 -11.79
CA LEU A 9 -17.06 -70.21 -11.74
C LEU A 9 -16.62 -69.66 -13.10
N GLU A 10 -16.61 -68.33 -13.25
CA GLU A 10 -15.63 -67.50 -13.99
C GLU A 10 -16.19 -66.08 -14.27
N SER A 11 -15.94 -65.14 -13.35
CA SER A 11 -15.76 -63.72 -13.72
C SER A 11 -14.81 -63.07 -12.71
N THR A 12 -13.51 -63.34 -12.87
CA THR A 12 -12.45 -62.62 -12.16
C THR A 12 -12.28 -61.23 -12.79
N CYS A 13 -12.84 -60.21 -12.14
CA CYS A 13 -12.77 -58.82 -12.53
C CYS A 13 -11.32 -58.28 -12.45
N GLY A 14 -10.80 -57.65 -13.52
CA GLY A 14 -9.61 -56.79 -13.53
C GLY A 14 -8.22 -57.43 -13.75
N ALA A 15 -8.06 -58.75 -13.68
CA ALA A 15 -6.73 -59.40 -13.67
C ALA A 15 -6.32 -60.12 -14.98
N ASP A 16 -7.09 -60.02 -16.06
CA ASP A 16 -6.90 -60.80 -17.28
C ASP A 16 -5.99 -60.16 -18.34
N TRP A 17 -5.60 -58.89 -18.18
CA TRP A 17 -4.75 -58.16 -19.14
C TRP A 17 -3.43 -58.87 -19.46
N PHE A 18 -2.86 -59.61 -18.49
CA PHE A 18 -1.63 -60.37 -18.67
C PHE A 18 -1.76 -61.45 -19.75
N ASN A 19 -2.96 -62.00 -19.95
CA ASN A 19 -3.23 -62.99 -21.00
C ASN A 19 -3.20 -62.37 -22.42
N HIS A 20 -3.26 -61.04 -22.52
CA HIS A 20 -3.21 -60.29 -23.77
C HIS A 20 -1.79 -59.79 -24.12
N LEU A 21 -0.77 -60.16 -23.34
CA LEU A 21 0.62 -59.85 -23.69
C LEU A 21 1.02 -60.53 -25.02
N PRO A 22 1.70 -59.81 -25.93
CA PRO A 22 2.22 -60.41 -27.15
C PRO A 22 3.17 -61.58 -26.84
N ALA A 23 3.06 -62.69 -27.59
CA ALA A 23 3.88 -63.90 -27.36
C ALA A 23 5.41 -63.66 -27.39
N ASN A 24 5.86 -62.55 -27.99
CA ASN A 24 7.25 -62.12 -28.05
C ASN A 24 7.66 -61.13 -26.95
N ALA A 25 6.84 -60.92 -25.91
CA ALA A 25 7.16 -60.05 -24.78
C ALA A 25 8.21 -60.68 -23.84
N GLY A 26 8.17 -62.00 -23.63
CA GLY A 26 9.03 -62.68 -22.65
C GLY A 26 8.51 -62.54 -21.19
N PRO A 27 8.97 -63.39 -20.27
CA PRO A 27 8.31 -63.61 -18.97
C PRO A 27 8.50 -62.50 -17.92
N ASP A 28 9.34 -61.49 -18.16
CA ASP A 28 9.77 -60.50 -17.16
C ASP A 28 9.06 -59.12 -17.27
N HIS A 29 7.83 -59.07 -17.81
CA HIS A 29 7.04 -57.85 -17.93
C HIS A 29 6.01 -57.71 -16.81
N HIS A 30 5.83 -56.48 -16.31
CA HIS A 30 4.88 -56.17 -15.24
C HIS A 30 4.28 -54.78 -15.44
N ASP A 31 3.16 -54.54 -14.76
CA ASP A 31 2.48 -53.25 -14.74
C ASP A 31 3.32 -52.21 -14.00
N ILE A 32 3.57 -51.08 -14.66
CA ILE A 32 4.32 -49.93 -14.13
C ILE A 32 3.45 -48.65 -14.04
N SER A 33 2.13 -48.78 -14.18
CA SER A 33 1.19 -47.65 -14.20
C SER A 33 1.24 -46.80 -12.93
N SER A 34 1.42 -47.43 -11.77
CA SER A 34 1.54 -46.76 -10.47
C SER A 34 2.86 -46.00 -10.28
N GLN A 35 3.84 -46.18 -11.17
CA GLN A 35 5.14 -45.50 -11.10
C GLN A 35 5.13 -44.13 -11.79
N ALA A 36 4.00 -43.71 -12.35
CA ALA A 36 3.86 -42.45 -13.08
C ALA A 36 2.76 -41.56 -12.49
N VAL A 37 2.88 -40.26 -12.75
CA VAL A 37 1.82 -39.27 -12.53
C VAL A 37 0.99 -39.16 -13.80
N TRP A 38 -0.32 -39.23 -13.66
CA TRP A 38 -1.27 -39.20 -14.78
C TRP A 38 -1.96 -37.84 -14.82
N THR A 39 -2.08 -37.26 -16.01
CA THR A 39 -2.78 -36.00 -16.25
C THR A 39 -3.70 -36.13 -17.46
N LEU A 40 -4.95 -35.69 -17.33
CA LEU A 40 -5.94 -35.70 -18.42
C LEU A 40 -6.09 -34.29 -18.99
N SER A 41 -6.33 -34.17 -20.29
CA SER A 41 -6.66 -32.87 -20.92
C SER A 41 -7.95 -32.27 -20.36
N SER A 42 -8.93 -33.12 -20.04
CA SER A 42 -10.21 -32.77 -19.45
C SER A 42 -10.90 -34.03 -18.93
N CYS A 43 -11.83 -33.87 -17.99
CA CYS A 43 -12.72 -34.94 -17.56
C CYS A 43 -14.05 -34.39 -17.05
N LYS A 44 -15.15 -35.13 -17.26
CA LYS A 44 -16.41 -34.85 -16.55
C LYS A 44 -16.27 -35.19 -15.07
N ALA A 45 -17.01 -34.48 -14.22
CA ALA A 45 -16.99 -34.73 -12.78
C ALA A 45 -17.38 -36.19 -12.48
N GLY A 46 -16.48 -36.92 -11.82
CA GLY A 46 -16.67 -38.35 -11.49
C GLY A 46 -16.23 -39.35 -12.57
N PHE A 47 -15.58 -38.91 -13.65
CA PHE A 47 -15.07 -39.75 -14.74
C PHE A 47 -13.62 -39.40 -15.08
N GLY A 48 -12.75 -39.34 -14.07
CA GLY A 48 -11.36 -38.88 -14.16
C GLY A 48 -10.33 -40.02 -14.12
N ILE A 49 -9.16 -39.74 -13.53
CA ILE A 49 -8.03 -40.68 -13.49
C ILE A 49 -8.36 -41.91 -12.64
N HIS A 50 -9.11 -41.74 -11.55
CA HIS A 50 -9.50 -42.85 -10.69
C HIS A 50 -10.34 -43.89 -11.46
N GLU A 51 -11.23 -43.43 -12.31
CA GLU A 51 -12.06 -44.28 -13.16
C GLU A 51 -11.26 -44.87 -14.34
N LEU A 52 -10.29 -44.14 -14.90
CA LEU A 52 -9.38 -44.62 -15.96
C LEU A 52 -8.49 -45.79 -15.52
N LEU A 53 -8.07 -45.79 -14.26
CA LEU A 53 -7.15 -46.80 -13.71
C LEU A 53 -7.87 -47.86 -12.86
N SER A 54 -9.20 -47.78 -12.76
CA SER A 54 -10.03 -48.70 -11.98
C SER A 54 -10.15 -50.06 -12.65
N ASP A 55 -10.10 -51.13 -11.86
CA ASP A 55 -10.21 -52.51 -12.33
C ASP A 55 -11.64 -52.93 -12.75
N SER A 56 -12.63 -52.05 -12.57
CA SER A 56 -14.00 -52.29 -13.02
C SER A 56 -14.17 -51.93 -14.49
N HIS A 57 -14.71 -52.85 -15.30
CA HIS A 57 -15.07 -52.55 -16.70
C HIS A 57 -16.28 -51.61 -16.82
N GLU A 58 -16.98 -51.31 -15.73
CA GLU A 58 -18.10 -50.36 -15.70
C GLU A 58 -17.64 -48.90 -15.51
N SER A 59 -16.44 -48.68 -14.94
CA SER A 59 -15.82 -47.36 -14.82
C SER A 59 -15.09 -46.95 -16.10
N TYR A 60 -15.05 -45.65 -16.39
CA TYR A 60 -14.34 -45.10 -17.54
C TYR A 60 -13.96 -43.64 -17.33
N TRP A 61 -12.88 -43.23 -18.00
CA TRP A 61 -12.62 -41.82 -18.24
C TRP A 61 -13.58 -41.28 -19.29
N GLN A 62 -14.17 -40.12 -19.03
CA GLN A 62 -14.93 -39.35 -20.01
C GLN A 62 -14.34 -37.95 -20.15
N SER A 63 -13.85 -37.59 -21.33
CA SER A 63 -13.34 -36.24 -21.62
C SER A 63 -14.46 -35.19 -21.62
N ASP A 64 -14.09 -33.92 -21.38
CA ASP A 64 -15.00 -32.76 -21.41
C ASP A 64 -14.30 -31.52 -21.99
N GLY A 65 -13.77 -31.64 -23.21
CA GLY A 65 -12.94 -30.60 -23.85
C GLY A 65 -12.91 -30.68 -25.38
N PRO A 66 -12.16 -29.80 -26.06
CA PRO A 66 -11.92 -29.92 -27.50
C PRO A 66 -10.94 -31.07 -27.82
N GLN A 67 -11.13 -31.76 -28.95
CA GLN A 67 -10.16 -32.73 -29.47
C GLN A 67 -8.87 -32.03 -29.97
N PRO A 68 -7.69 -32.67 -29.86
CA PRO A 68 -7.47 -34.03 -29.39
C PRO A 68 -7.50 -34.16 -27.86
N HIS A 69 -8.13 -35.24 -27.36
CA HIS A 69 -8.15 -35.54 -25.93
C HIS A 69 -6.86 -36.26 -25.54
N SER A 70 -6.17 -35.84 -24.48
CA SER A 70 -4.87 -36.40 -24.14
C SER A 70 -4.80 -36.99 -22.74
N VAL A 71 -4.13 -38.13 -22.63
CA VAL A 71 -3.66 -38.71 -21.36
C VAL A 71 -2.13 -38.59 -21.34
N THR A 72 -1.60 -37.82 -20.41
CA THR A 72 -0.16 -37.63 -20.21
C THR A 72 0.29 -38.42 -18.99
N ILE A 73 1.34 -39.22 -19.17
CA ILE A 73 1.88 -40.14 -18.17
C ILE A 73 3.34 -39.75 -17.96
N GLU A 74 3.61 -39.13 -16.82
CA GLU A 74 4.93 -38.61 -16.49
C GLU A 74 5.61 -39.52 -15.47
N PHE A 75 6.71 -40.13 -15.90
CA PHE A 75 7.55 -40.91 -15.03
C PHE A 75 8.56 -39.98 -14.32
N PRO A 76 8.75 -40.15 -13.00
CA PRO A 76 9.73 -39.39 -12.22
C PRO A 76 11.18 -39.77 -12.53
N ARG A 77 11.40 -40.77 -13.39
CA ARG A 77 12.69 -41.20 -13.91
C ARG A 77 12.56 -41.66 -15.37
N LYS A 78 13.67 -41.70 -16.10
CA LYS A 78 13.71 -42.29 -17.46
C LYS A 78 13.44 -43.79 -17.40
N THR A 79 12.22 -44.18 -17.73
CA THR A 79 11.68 -45.53 -17.48
C THR A 79 11.69 -46.37 -18.77
N ASP A 80 11.98 -47.67 -18.64
CA ASP A 80 11.85 -48.64 -19.74
C ASP A 80 10.37 -49.01 -19.91
N ILE A 81 9.81 -48.74 -21.08
CA ILE A 81 8.40 -48.89 -21.43
C ILE A 81 8.28 -49.80 -22.64
N SER A 82 7.51 -50.87 -22.51
CA SER A 82 7.32 -51.86 -23.58
C SER A 82 5.96 -51.74 -24.25
N PHE A 83 4.88 -51.62 -23.47
CA PHE A 83 3.52 -51.67 -24.00
C PHE A 83 2.59 -50.69 -23.30
N LEU A 84 1.57 -50.25 -24.02
CA LEU A 84 0.44 -49.49 -23.50
C LEU A 84 -0.85 -50.26 -23.79
N PHE A 85 -1.62 -50.54 -22.76
CA PHE A 85 -2.87 -51.29 -22.80
C PHE A 85 -4.06 -50.35 -22.63
N LEU A 86 -5.09 -50.52 -23.46
CA LEU A 86 -6.35 -49.79 -23.41
C LEU A 86 -7.52 -50.79 -23.43
N TYR A 87 -8.45 -50.69 -22.49
CA TYR A 87 -9.71 -51.43 -22.58
C TYR A 87 -10.78 -50.57 -23.24
N LEU A 88 -11.25 -50.99 -24.42
CA LEU A 88 -12.24 -50.28 -25.23
C LEU A 88 -13.45 -51.19 -25.49
N ASP A 89 -14.67 -50.64 -25.47
CA ASP A 89 -15.87 -51.40 -25.82
C ASP A 89 -16.83 -50.60 -26.72
N PHE A 90 -16.70 -50.83 -28.04
CA PHE A 90 -17.54 -50.19 -29.03
C PHE A 90 -19.04 -50.50 -28.90
N LYS A 91 -19.42 -51.69 -28.42
CA LYS A 91 -20.85 -52.03 -28.30
C LYS A 91 -21.54 -51.23 -27.21
N THR A 92 -20.81 -50.89 -26.15
CA THR A 92 -21.36 -50.15 -25.01
C THR A 92 -21.16 -48.64 -25.17
N ASP A 93 -20.02 -48.20 -25.70
CA ASP A 93 -19.67 -46.77 -25.80
C ASP A 93 -19.98 -46.14 -27.17
N GLU A 94 -20.31 -46.94 -28.20
CA GLU A 94 -20.71 -46.52 -29.54
C GLU A 94 -19.80 -45.39 -30.12
N SER A 95 -20.35 -44.18 -30.26
CA SER A 95 -19.64 -43.01 -30.81
C SER A 95 -18.54 -42.46 -29.90
N TYR A 96 -18.52 -42.79 -28.61
CA TYR A 96 -17.51 -42.31 -27.66
C TYR A 96 -16.22 -43.13 -27.68
N THR A 97 -16.17 -44.24 -28.42
CA THR A 97 -14.98 -45.12 -28.48
C THR A 97 -13.90 -44.53 -29.40
N PRO A 98 -12.63 -44.44 -28.95
CA PRO A 98 -11.50 -44.04 -29.79
C PRO A 98 -11.43 -44.82 -31.11
N ASN A 99 -11.32 -44.11 -32.23
CA ASN A 99 -11.06 -44.69 -33.56
C ASN A 99 -9.60 -44.50 -33.98
N LYS A 100 -9.00 -43.33 -33.69
CA LYS A 100 -7.61 -43.05 -34.00
C LYS A 100 -6.90 -42.40 -32.82
N VAL A 101 -5.81 -43.02 -32.39
CA VAL A 101 -4.96 -42.51 -31.32
C VAL A 101 -3.51 -42.37 -31.78
N THR A 102 -2.75 -41.46 -31.18
CA THR A 102 -1.30 -41.36 -31.36
C THR A 102 -0.62 -41.38 -30.00
N VAL A 103 0.41 -42.20 -29.84
CA VAL A 103 1.19 -42.30 -28.60
C VAL A 103 2.57 -41.71 -28.81
N HIS A 104 2.91 -40.66 -28.07
CA HIS A 104 4.20 -40.00 -28.11
C HIS A 104 5.06 -40.38 -26.91
N LEU A 105 6.37 -40.46 -27.12
CA LEU A 105 7.38 -40.66 -26.09
C LEU A 105 8.32 -39.45 -26.04
N GLY A 106 8.66 -38.96 -24.85
CA GLY A 106 9.50 -37.76 -24.74
C GLY A 106 10.39 -37.68 -23.51
N SER A 107 11.31 -36.72 -23.54
CA SER A 107 12.11 -36.33 -22.37
C SER A 107 11.37 -35.40 -21.42
N CYS A 108 10.38 -34.66 -21.94
CA CYS A 108 9.42 -33.84 -21.20
C CYS A 108 8.22 -33.55 -22.12
N ILE A 109 7.15 -32.96 -21.59
CA ILE A 109 5.94 -32.61 -22.37
C ILE A 109 6.22 -31.68 -23.56
N MET A 110 7.28 -30.86 -23.48
CA MET A 110 7.70 -29.94 -24.56
C MET A 110 8.56 -30.60 -25.64
N HIS A 111 9.05 -31.83 -25.39
CA HIS A 111 9.97 -32.54 -26.28
C HIS A 111 9.54 -34.01 -26.42
N LEU A 112 8.48 -34.19 -27.21
CA LEU A 112 7.88 -35.46 -27.61
C LEU A 112 8.39 -35.89 -28.99
N ASP A 113 8.46 -37.20 -29.24
CA ASP A 113 8.80 -37.76 -30.55
C ASP A 113 7.65 -37.64 -31.57
N ASP A 114 7.89 -38.09 -32.80
CA ASP A 114 6.94 -38.03 -33.92
C ASP A 114 5.62 -38.81 -33.66
N GLY A 115 5.57 -39.64 -32.61
CA GLY A 115 4.39 -40.40 -32.21
C GLY A 115 4.10 -41.65 -33.02
N LEU A 116 3.50 -42.64 -32.37
CA LEU A 116 3.00 -43.88 -32.97
C LEU A 116 1.47 -43.81 -33.13
N SER A 117 0.98 -43.61 -34.36
CA SER A 117 -0.45 -43.64 -34.65
C SER A 117 -0.99 -45.07 -34.77
N VAL A 118 -2.13 -45.32 -34.11
CA VAL A 118 -2.86 -46.59 -34.11
C VAL A 118 -4.34 -46.30 -34.42
N ASN A 119 -4.93 -47.11 -35.30
CA ASN A 119 -6.36 -47.04 -35.60
C ASN A 119 -7.05 -48.29 -35.02
N PHE A 120 -8.25 -48.09 -34.48
CA PHE A 120 -9.13 -49.14 -33.98
C PHE A 120 -10.40 -49.18 -34.84
N ASP A 121 -10.86 -50.38 -35.16
CA ASP A 121 -12.09 -50.62 -35.93
C ASP A 121 -13.06 -51.43 -35.06
N GLU A 122 -14.09 -50.76 -34.54
CA GLU A 122 -15.09 -51.31 -33.60
C GLU A 122 -14.48 -52.18 -32.47
N PRO A 123 -13.48 -51.65 -31.70
CA PRO A 123 -12.70 -52.47 -30.77
C PRO A 123 -13.54 -53.00 -29.61
N GLN A 124 -13.28 -54.24 -29.19
CA GLN A 124 -13.82 -54.84 -27.98
C GLN A 124 -12.70 -55.47 -27.13
N GLY A 125 -12.64 -55.11 -25.85
CA GLY A 125 -11.68 -55.63 -24.88
C GLY A 125 -10.30 -54.97 -24.94
N TRP A 126 -9.29 -55.65 -24.38
CA TRP A 126 -7.92 -55.17 -24.29
C TRP A 126 -7.24 -54.97 -25.66
N GLN A 127 -6.85 -53.73 -25.94
CA GLN A 127 -6.04 -53.31 -27.06
C GLN A 127 -4.61 -53.04 -26.60
N VAL A 128 -3.63 -53.61 -27.29
CA VAL A 128 -2.21 -53.51 -26.93
C VAL A 128 -1.45 -52.69 -27.97
N ILE A 129 -0.85 -51.60 -27.55
CA ILE A 129 0.03 -50.75 -28.36
C ILE A 129 1.48 -51.10 -28.00
N ASP A 130 2.25 -51.59 -28.98
CA ASP A 130 3.66 -51.93 -28.81
C ASP A 130 4.55 -50.68 -28.96
N LEU A 131 5.15 -50.27 -27.84
CA LEU A 131 6.01 -49.09 -27.75
C LEU A 131 7.50 -49.43 -27.84
N ARG A 132 7.86 -50.70 -28.08
CA ARG A 132 9.26 -51.13 -28.21
C ARG A 132 9.90 -50.55 -29.47
N SER A 133 11.22 -50.35 -29.42
CA SER A 133 11.99 -49.80 -30.55
C SER A 133 11.86 -50.66 -31.81
N ARG A 134 11.39 -50.06 -32.91
CA ARG A 134 11.23 -50.70 -34.22
C ARG A 134 12.57 -51.26 -34.70
N GLY A 135 12.69 -52.59 -34.73
CA GLY A 135 13.84 -53.33 -35.26
C GLY A 135 14.68 -54.13 -34.25
N LYS A 136 14.50 -53.93 -32.93
CA LYS A 136 15.27 -54.69 -31.90
C LYS A 136 14.44 -55.30 -30.77
N GLY A 137 13.13 -55.02 -30.69
CA GLY A 137 12.25 -55.59 -29.65
C GLY A 137 12.62 -55.20 -28.21
N LYS A 138 13.41 -54.12 -28.04
CA LYS A 138 13.80 -53.57 -26.73
C LYS A 138 12.78 -52.51 -26.28
N ALA A 139 12.54 -52.44 -24.98
CA ALA A 139 11.74 -51.39 -24.36
C ALA A 139 12.25 -49.99 -24.76
N ALA A 140 11.33 -49.07 -25.02
CA ALA A 140 11.66 -47.67 -25.26
C ALA A 140 11.90 -46.97 -23.92
N ARG A 141 12.78 -45.96 -23.91
CA ARG A 141 13.10 -45.19 -22.70
C ARG A 141 12.59 -43.78 -22.79
N ALA A 142 11.63 -43.43 -21.94
CA ALA A 142 11.00 -42.12 -21.91
C ALA A 142 10.78 -41.62 -20.48
N TRP A 143 10.66 -40.31 -20.34
CA TRP A 143 10.17 -39.65 -19.12
C TRP A 143 8.67 -39.37 -19.22
N VAL A 144 8.17 -39.14 -20.43
CA VAL A 144 6.75 -38.83 -20.66
C VAL A 144 6.21 -39.76 -21.75
N VAL A 145 5.03 -40.31 -21.53
CA VAL A 145 4.19 -40.95 -22.55
C VAL A 145 2.93 -40.11 -22.68
N GLN A 146 2.60 -39.66 -23.89
CA GLN A 146 1.35 -38.95 -24.14
C GLN A 146 0.51 -39.71 -25.15
N LEU A 147 -0.66 -40.21 -24.73
CA LEU A 147 -1.69 -40.71 -25.61
C LEU A 147 -2.58 -39.55 -26.04
N GLN A 148 -2.77 -39.34 -27.34
CA GLN A 148 -3.71 -38.39 -27.90
C GLN A 148 -4.80 -39.14 -28.68
N VAL A 149 -6.06 -38.97 -28.30
CA VAL A 149 -7.23 -39.43 -29.04
C VAL A 149 -7.57 -38.36 -30.08
N LEU A 150 -7.28 -38.66 -31.35
CA LEU A 150 -7.45 -37.73 -32.47
C LEU A 150 -8.89 -37.73 -32.99
N THR A 151 -9.50 -38.92 -33.10
CA THR A 151 -10.89 -39.08 -33.57
C THR A 151 -11.54 -40.28 -32.88
N ASN A 152 -12.84 -40.15 -32.58
CA ASN A 152 -13.69 -41.25 -32.13
C ASN A 152 -14.51 -41.83 -33.28
N HIS A 153 -15.10 -43.01 -33.07
CA HIS A 153 -16.04 -43.59 -34.01
C HIS A 153 -17.25 -42.66 -34.19
N GLN A 154 -17.82 -42.64 -35.40
CA GLN A 154 -18.99 -41.79 -35.73
C GLN A 154 -18.81 -40.28 -35.42
N ASN A 155 -17.56 -39.80 -35.32
CA ASN A 155 -17.21 -38.42 -34.94
C ASN A 155 -17.75 -37.99 -33.56
N GLY A 156 -17.79 -38.89 -32.58
CA GLY A 156 -18.15 -38.53 -31.21
C GLY A 156 -17.24 -37.45 -30.63
N ARG A 157 -17.84 -36.48 -29.92
CA ARG A 157 -17.14 -35.33 -29.36
C ARG A 157 -16.27 -35.69 -28.16
N ASP A 158 -16.82 -36.46 -27.21
CA ASP A 158 -16.14 -36.92 -26.01
C ASP A 158 -15.58 -38.34 -26.22
N THR A 159 -14.55 -38.74 -25.48
CA THR A 159 -13.97 -40.09 -25.52
C THR A 159 -14.24 -40.86 -24.24
N HIS A 160 -14.52 -42.16 -24.36
CA HIS A 160 -14.55 -43.13 -23.26
C HIS A 160 -13.38 -44.10 -23.35
N ILE A 161 -12.59 -44.20 -22.28
CA ILE A 161 -11.58 -45.25 -22.11
C ILE A 161 -11.83 -45.89 -20.74
N ARG A 162 -12.15 -47.20 -20.74
CA ARG A 162 -12.59 -47.93 -19.53
C ARG A 162 -11.43 -48.31 -18.62
N HIS A 163 -10.28 -48.68 -19.21
CA HIS A 163 -9.07 -49.00 -18.45
C HIS A 163 -7.82 -48.64 -19.26
N MET A 164 -6.75 -48.23 -18.59
CA MET A 164 -5.45 -47.99 -19.21
C MET A 164 -4.30 -48.47 -18.32
N ARG A 165 -3.34 -49.20 -18.90
CA ARG A 165 -2.13 -49.68 -18.20
C ARG A 165 -0.86 -49.48 -19.01
N VAL A 166 0.25 -49.17 -18.35
CA VAL A 166 1.59 -49.11 -18.93
C VAL A 166 2.42 -50.28 -18.42
N VAL A 167 3.13 -50.97 -19.31
CA VAL A 167 3.87 -52.20 -18.99
C VAL A 167 5.35 -52.06 -19.39
N GLY A 168 6.26 -52.46 -18.51
CA GLY A 168 7.71 -52.39 -18.70
C GLY A 168 8.48 -53.63 -18.18
N PRO A 169 9.78 -53.77 -18.54
CA PRO A 169 10.64 -54.85 -18.07
C PRO A 169 11.19 -54.59 -16.65
N LYS A 170 11.57 -55.65 -15.94
CA LYS A 170 12.16 -55.56 -14.58
C LYS A 170 13.59 -54.98 -14.60
N SER A 171 13.87 -53.92 -13.83
CA SER A 171 15.16 -53.20 -13.81
C SER A 171 16.34 -54.07 -13.33
N ARG A 172 17.45 -54.09 -14.09
CA ARG A 172 18.69 -54.83 -13.77
C ARG A 172 19.79 -54.01 -13.07
N TYR A 173 19.68 -52.68 -13.01
CA TYR A 173 20.78 -51.78 -12.62
C TYR A 173 21.00 -51.65 -11.10
N ALA A 174 19.94 -51.76 -10.28
CA ALA A 174 20.04 -51.56 -8.82
C ALA A 174 20.94 -52.61 -8.12
N HIS A 175 20.89 -53.87 -8.55
CA HIS A 175 21.62 -54.96 -7.92
C HIS A 175 23.15 -54.93 -8.14
N GLN A 176 23.65 -54.35 -9.25
CA GLN A 176 25.10 -54.35 -9.54
C GLN A 176 25.87 -53.27 -8.76
N VAL A 177 25.23 -52.14 -8.44
CA VAL A 177 25.87 -51.03 -7.72
C VAL A 177 25.97 -51.35 -6.22
N GLU A 178 24.95 -52.00 -5.65
CA GLU A 178 24.91 -52.44 -4.25
C GLU A 178 26.03 -53.44 -3.93
N ASP A 179 26.28 -54.42 -4.80
CA ASP A 179 27.37 -55.39 -4.60
C ASP A 179 28.77 -54.75 -4.68
N SER A 180 28.95 -53.73 -5.53
CA SER A 180 30.21 -52.97 -5.62
C SER A 180 30.43 -52.03 -4.43
N PHE A 181 29.37 -51.43 -3.91
CA PHE A 181 29.40 -50.56 -2.72
C PHE A 181 29.85 -51.34 -1.47
N MET A 182 29.27 -52.52 -1.25
CA MET A 182 29.60 -53.38 -0.10
C MET A 182 31.04 -53.93 -0.15
N ALA A 183 31.60 -54.11 -1.35
CA ALA A 183 33.00 -54.52 -1.50
C ALA A 183 33.99 -53.40 -1.10
N GLN A 184 33.64 -52.14 -1.34
CA GLN A 184 34.49 -50.98 -1.03
C GLN A 184 34.45 -50.60 0.47
N LEU A 185 33.27 -50.70 1.10
CA LEU A 185 33.08 -50.41 2.53
C LEU A 185 33.86 -51.37 3.46
N ARG A 186 34.13 -52.60 2.98
CA ARG A 186 34.96 -53.60 3.67
C ARG A 186 36.46 -53.30 3.61
N LEU A 187 36.91 -52.49 2.65
CA LEU A 187 38.32 -52.18 2.41
C LEU A 187 38.80 -50.90 3.12
N SER A 188 37.88 -50.06 3.60
CA SER A 188 38.19 -48.75 4.22
C SER A 188 38.37 -48.77 5.74
N GLY A 189 38.37 -49.94 6.39
CA GLY A 189 38.68 -50.05 7.83
C GLY A 189 40.14 -49.74 8.16
N PRO A 190 40.46 -49.15 9.33
CA PRO A 190 41.82 -48.71 9.64
C PRO A 190 42.77 -49.90 9.81
N THR A 191 43.87 -49.88 9.06
CA THR A 191 45.03 -50.74 9.31
C THR A 191 45.78 -50.23 10.55
N SER A 192 45.62 -50.90 11.69
CA SER A 192 46.58 -50.81 12.79
C SER A 192 47.20 -52.17 13.08
N SER A 193 48.51 -52.23 12.91
CA SER A 193 49.43 -53.32 13.14
C SER A 193 49.40 -53.91 14.57
N GLY A 194 49.39 -55.24 14.65
CA GLY A 194 50.12 -56.00 15.67
C GLY A 194 49.36 -56.41 16.93
N ARG A 195 48.81 -57.64 16.93
CA ARG A 195 49.13 -58.71 17.91
C ARG A 195 48.39 -60.00 17.58
N ASN A 196 49.15 -61.10 17.60
CA ASN A 196 48.66 -62.47 17.59
C ASN A 196 47.58 -62.71 18.66
N THR A 197 46.49 -63.38 18.28
CA THR A 197 46.09 -64.65 18.91
C THR A 197 45.15 -65.42 17.97
N LYS A 198 45.47 -66.71 17.81
CA LYS A 198 44.64 -67.73 17.18
C LYS A 198 43.26 -67.80 17.85
N ASN A 199 42.18 -67.72 17.08
CA ASN A 199 41.05 -68.65 17.14
C ASN A 199 39.96 -68.30 16.12
N GLU A 200 39.25 -69.36 15.72
CA GLU A 200 37.95 -69.35 15.02
C GLU A 200 37.93 -69.16 13.50
N ARG A 201 38.16 -70.30 12.83
CA ARG A 201 37.24 -70.73 11.77
C ARG A 201 35.86 -70.98 12.40
N LYS A 202 34.90 -70.08 12.17
CA LYS A 202 33.48 -70.44 12.14
C LYS A 202 32.85 -69.85 10.88
N GLN A 203 32.10 -70.72 10.23
CA GLN A 203 31.47 -70.53 8.94
C GLN A 203 30.44 -69.41 9.00
N ASN A 204 30.28 -68.77 7.83
CA ASN A 204 29.14 -67.97 7.43
C ASN A 204 27.81 -68.63 7.86
N GLU A 205 27.17 -68.07 8.87
CA GLU A 205 25.72 -68.14 9.03
C GLU A 205 25.26 -66.70 9.33
N THR A 206 24.57 -66.10 8.35
CA THR A 206 23.70 -64.94 8.59
C THR A 206 22.79 -65.27 9.77
N PRO A 207 22.73 -64.45 10.84
CA PRO A 207 21.86 -64.75 11.97
C PRO A 207 20.42 -64.85 11.49
N ALA A 208 19.82 -66.03 11.64
CA ALA A 208 18.42 -66.32 11.30
C ALA A 208 17.39 -65.52 12.12
N PHE A 209 17.84 -64.56 12.95
CA PHE A 209 16.99 -63.75 13.82
C PHE A 209 16.30 -62.59 13.09
N LEU A 210 16.84 -62.09 11.97
CA LEU A 210 16.26 -60.97 11.21
C LEU A 210 15.25 -61.37 10.13
N ILE A 211 15.09 -62.66 9.83
CA ILE A 211 14.18 -63.15 8.78
C ILE A 211 12.70 -63.16 9.26
N LEU A 212 12.47 -62.95 10.56
CA LEU A 212 11.13 -62.97 11.17
C LEU A 212 10.62 -61.60 11.64
N MET A 213 11.44 -60.55 11.63
CA MET A 213 10.99 -59.23 12.09
C MET A 213 10.13 -58.54 11.03
N SER A 214 8.99 -58.02 11.46
CA SER A 214 8.13 -57.18 10.61
C SER A 214 8.80 -55.82 10.35
N ILE A 215 8.39 -55.13 9.27
CA ILE A 215 8.89 -53.78 8.95
C ILE A 215 8.69 -52.81 10.13
N ASP A 216 7.58 -52.97 10.86
CA ASP A 216 7.22 -52.15 12.02
C ASP A 216 8.18 -52.40 13.20
N GLU A 217 8.55 -53.65 13.47
CA GLU A 217 9.50 -54.01 14.53
C GLU A 217 10.91 -53.45 14.30
N ILE A 218 11.35 -53.36 13.05
CA ILE A 218 12.66 -52.78 12.72
C ILE A 218 12.64 -51.25 12.88
N SER A 219 11.54 -50.59 12.48
CA SER A 219 11.38 -49.15 12.65
C SER A 219 11.30 -48.75 14.14
N GLU A 220 10.67 -49.57 14.99
CA GLU A 220 10.62 -49.35 16.44
C GLU A 220 12.00 -49.51 17.12
N SER A 221 12.90 -50.30 16.54
CA SER A 221 14.25 -50.56 17.09
C SER A 221 15.30 -49.47 16.78
N VAL A 222 14.94 -48.41 16.03
CA VAL A 222 15.86 -47.32 15.64
C VAL A 222 16.56 -46.65 16.84
N PRO A 223 15.90 -46.35 17.98
CA PRO A 223 16.56 -45.77 19.15
C PRO A 223 17.64 -46.69 19.75
N ASP A 224 17.34 -47.98 19.88
CA ASP A 224 18.27 -48.97 20.46
C ASP A 224 19.48 -49.19 19.54
N LEU A 225 19.24 -49.22 18.22
CA LEU A 225 20.31 -49.27 17.22
C LEU A 225 21.22 -48.03 17.29
N LEU A 226 20.64 -46.84 17.46
CA LEU A 226 21.41 -45.60 17.60
C LEU A 226 22.29 -45.62 18.86
N GLU A 227 21.77 -46.08 19.99
CA GLU A 227 22.52 -46.21 21.24
C GLU A 227 23.66 -47.23 21.09
N SER A 228 23.43 -48.35 20.41
CA SER A 228 24.46 -49.37 20.15
C SER A 228 25.61 -48.88 19.25
N LEU A 229 25.29 -48.02 18.26
CA LEU A 229 26.29 -47.42 17.35
C LEU A 229 27.09 -46.31 18.05
N THR A 230 26.42 -45.43 18.79
CA THR A 230 27.06 -44.29 19.48
C THR A 230 27.89 -44.72 20.70
N SER A 231 27.49 -45.79 21.38
CA SER A 231 28.27 -46.41 22.47
C SER A 231 29.45 -47.29 21.98
N GLY A 232 29.57 -47.49 20.65
CA GLY A 232 30.63 -48.29 20.04
C GLY A 232 30.46 -49.80 20.20
N GLN A 233 29.31 -50.28 20.66
CA GLN A 233 29.00 -51.72 20.80
C GLN A 233 28.84 -52.41 19.45
N LYS A 234 28.47 -51.65 18.41
CA LYS A 234 28.29 -52.12 17.03
C LYS A 234 28.97 -51.18 16.05
N LYS A 235 29.56 -51.71 14.98
CA LYS A 235 30.16 -50.88 13.92
C LYS A 235 29.11 -50.52 12.86
N LEU A 236 29.31 -49.40 12.17
CA LEU A 236 28.46 -48.96 11.07
C LEU A 236 28.35 -50.02 9.96
N VAL A 237 29.45 -50.70 9.65
CA VAL A 237 29.48 -51.78 8.64
C VAL A 237 28.57 -52.94 9.01
N ASP A 238 28.53 -53.31 10.30
CA ASP A 238 27.71 -54.42 10.79
C ASP A 238 26.22 -54.06 10.68
N PHE A 239 25.86 -52.80 10.99
CA PHE A 239 24.52 -52.27 10.78
C PHE A 239 24.10 -52.28 9.30
N ILE A 240 24.98 -51.85 8.40
CA ILE A 240 24.70 -51.84 6.96
C ILE A 240 24.49 -53.28 6.45
N GLU A 241 25.36 -54.23 6.82
CA GLU A 241 25.22 -55.63 6.39
C GLU A 241 23.96 -56.31 6.96
N GLU A 242 23.51 -55.96 8.16
CA GLU A 242 22.29 -56.52 8.75
C GLU A 242 21.01 -56.13 8.00
N LEU A 243 20.93 -54.89 7.53
CA LEU A 243 19.76 -54.40 6.76
C LEU A 243 19.89 -54.65 5.26
N ARG A 244 21.04 -55.15 4.79
CA ARG A 244 21.28 -55.47 3.39
C ARG A 244 20.17 -56.32 2.76
N PRO A 245 19.67 -57.41 3.38
CA PRO A 245 18.62 -58.24 2.77
C PRO A 245 17.33 -57.46 2.45
N PHE A 246 17.04 -56.40 3.21
CA PHE A 246 15.89 -55.54 3.01
C PHE A 246 16.14 -54.56 1.87
N VAL A 247 17.30 -53.89 1.85
CA VAL A 247 17.66 -52.91 0.81
C VAL A 247 17.87 -53.58 -0.55
N THR A 248 18.44 -54.79 -0.60
CA THR A 248 18.59 -55.56 -1.84
C THR A 248 17.35 -56.42 -2.16
N SER A 249 16.21 -56.18 -1.52
CA SER A 249 14.99 -56.95 -1.73
C SER A 249 14.39 -56.69 -3.11
N LYS A 250 13.82 -57.74 -3.72
CA LYS A 250 13.02 -57.63 -4.95
C LYS A 250 11.63 -57.03 -4.72
N ASP A 251 11.21 -56.95 -3.47
CA ASP A 251 9.98 -56.33 -3.02
C ASP A 251 10.25 -54.85 -2.73
N ASP A 252 9.57 -53.97 -3.47
CA ASP A 252 9.78 -52.53 -3.43
C ASP A 252 9.46 -51.95 -2.05
N LEU A 253 8.43 -52.46 -1.34
CA LEU A 253 8.04 -51.98 -0.01
C LEU A 253 9.10 -52.34 1.05
N LYS A 254 9.69 -53.54 0.95
CA LYS A 254 10.77 -53.96 1.86
C LYS A 254 12.06 -53.19 1.61
N ARG A 255 12.36 -52.91 0.33
CA ARG A 255 13.49 -52.07 -0.05
C ARG A 255 13.31 -50.65 0.47
N GLU A 256 12.11 -50.11 0.32
CA GLU A 256 11.74 -48.79 0.81
C GLU A 256 11.84 -48.67 2.33
N ALA A 257 11.33 -49.65 3.06
CA ALA A 257 11.47 -49.72 4.51
C ALA A 257 12.95 -49.76 4.95
N GLY A 258 13.77 -50.60 4.30
CA GLY A 258 15.21 -50.68 4.58
C GLY A 258 15.94 -49.36 4.37
N ILE A 259 15.65 -48.67 3.26
CA ILE A 259 16.22 -47.34 2.96
C ILE A 259 15.78 -46.29 3.99
N ASN A 260 14.51 -46.32 4.42
CA ASN A 260 13.99 -45.40 5.43
C ASN A 260 14.64 -45.60 6.81
N VAL A 261 14.95 -46.86 7.17
CA VAL A 261 15.70 -47.16 8.40
C VAL A 261 17.14 -46.65 8.30
N TYR A 262 17.84 -46.88 7.18
CA TYR A 262 19.16 -46.27 6.94
C TYR A 262 19.12 -44.76 7.08
N ALA A 263 18.19 -44.09 6.41
CA ALA A 263 18.01 -42.66 6.46
C ALA A 263 17.75 -42.16 7.90
N SER A 264 16.89 -42.84 8.65
CA SER A 264 16.50 -42.45 10.01
C SER A 264 17.63 -42.59 11.03
N VAL A 265 18.45 -43.65 10.91
CA VAL A 265 19.64 -43.83 11.77
C VAL A 265 20.70 -42.80 11.42
N ILE A 266 21.04 -42.66 10.13
CA ILE A 266 22.09 -41.73 9.68
C ILE A 266 21.78 -40.29 10.07
N LYS A 267 20.53 -39.83 9.91
CA LYS A 267 20.10 -38.47 10.29
C LYS A 267 20.20 -38.16 11.79
N LYS A 268 20.35 -39.18 12.65
CA LYS A 268 20.43 -39.06 14.11
C LYS A 268 21.84 -39.28 14.66
N LEU A 269 22.82 -39.63 13.82
CA LEU A 269 24.21 -39.79 14.25
C LEU A 269 24.84 -38.41 14.60
N PRO A 270 25.83 -38.37 15.49
CA PRO A 270 26.61 -37.15 15.76
C PRO A 270 27.30 -36.61 14.49
N SER A 271 27.49 -35.29 14.39
CA SER A 271 28.02 -34.62 13.20
C SER A 271 29.45 -34.99 12.82
N ASP A 272 30.24 -35.43 13.79
CA ASP A 272 31.65 -35.85 13.68
C ASP A 272 31.84 -37.37 13.60
N PHE A 273 30.74 -38.14 13.69
CA PHE A 273 30.80 -39.60 13.79
C PHE A 273 31.30 -40.30 12.51
N LEU A 274 30.85 -39.84 11.34
CA LEU A 274 31.16 -40.46 10.05
C LEU A 274 32.49 -39.96 9.50
N LEU A 275 33.35 -40.86 9.02
CA LEU A 275 34.59 -40.50 8.31
C LEU A 275 34.27 -39.93 6.92
N SER A 276 35.17 -39.09 6.39
CA SER A 276 34.99 -38.48 5.06
C SER A 276 34.79 -39.51 3.94
N SER A 277 35.51 -40.64 3.96
CA SER A 277 35.32 -41.73 3.00
C SER A 277 33.98 -42.45 3.15
N GLU A 278 33.43 -42.52 4.36
CA GLU A 278 32.12 -43.12 4.63
C GLU A 278 31.00 -42.19 4.15
N VAL A 279 31.16 -40.87 4.33
CA VAL A 279 30.24 -39.86 3.79
C VAL A 279 30.18 -39.95 2.26
N ASP A 280 31.33 -40.01 1.57
CA ASP A 280 31.39 -40.11 0.11
C ASP A 280 30.68 -41.37 -0.42
N LEU A 281 30.91 -42.51 0.25
CA LEU A 281 30.28 -43.77 -0.08
C LEU A 281 28.76 -43.69 0.13
N LEU A 282 28.31 -43.23 1.31
CA LEU A 282 26.89 -43.10 1.62
C LEU A 282 26.17 -42.14 0.66
N LEU A 283 26.79 -41.01 0.31
CA LEU A 283 26.25 -40.08 -0.68
C LEU A 283 26.11 -40.74 -2.04
N LYS A 284 27.14 -41.45 -2.52
CA LYS A 284 27.06 -42.19 -3.79
C LYS A 284 25.95 -43.23 -3.78
N PHE A 285 25.75 -43.93 -2.67
CA PHE A 285 24.63 -44.85 -2.50
C PHE A 285 23.29 -44.10 -2.60
N PHE A 286 23.06 -43.05 -1.81
CA PHE A 286 21.78 -42.33 -1.80
C PHE A 286 21.49 -41.58 -3.11
N VAL A 287 22.50 -41.06 -3.81
CA VAL A 287 22.34 -40.45 -5.13
C VAL A 287 21.80 -41.47 -6.13
N VAL A 288 22.34 -42.70 -6.14
CA VAL A 288 21.80 -43.78 -6.99
C VAL A 288 20.37 -44.16 -6.59
N GLN A 289 20.03 -44.08 -5.30
CA GLN A 289 18.67 -44.34 -4.85
C GLN A 289 17.65 -43.30 -5.32
N LEU A 290 18.07 -42.07 -5.66
CA LEU A 290 17.18 -41.07 -6.29
C LEU A 290 16.57 -41.61 -7.60
N GLU A 291 17.30 -42.47 -8.33
CA GLU A 291 16.82 -43.08 -9.56
C GLU A 291 15.98 -44.35 -9.33
N CYS A 292 15.89 -44.88 -8.10
CA CYS A 292 15.42 -46.24 -7.82
C CYS A 292 14.00 -46.34 -7.24
N SER A 293 13.52 -45.38 -6.44
CA SER A 293 12.12 -45.32 -5.95
C SER A 293 11.60 -43.86 -5.89
N PRO A 294 10.49 -43.53 -6.57
CA PRO A 294 9.87 -42.20 -6.49
C PRO A 294 9.24 -41.90 -5.14
N ILE A 295 8.77 -42.93 -4.43
CA ILE A 295 7.94 -42.82 -3.22
C ILE A 295 8.79 -42.34 -2.02
N ASN A 296 10.04 -42.81 -1.93
CA ASN A 296 10.99 -42.44 -0.87
C ASN A 296 11.92 -41.27 -1.23
N GLY A 297 11.77 -40.67 -2.42
CA GLY A 297 12.71 -39.66 -2.89
C GLY A 297 12.83 -38.46 -1.94
N GLY A 298 11.75 -38.07 -1.24
CA GLY A 298 11.79 -37.04 -0.20
C GLY A 298 12.75 -37.40 0.95
N THR A 299 12.61 -38.60 1.53
CA THR A 299 13.48 -39.07 2.62
C THR A 299 14.94 -39.19 2.18
N VAL A 300 15.19 -39.64 0.95
CA VAL A 300 16.53 -39.76 0.39
C VAL A 300 17.19 -38.38 0.24
N VAL A 301 16.47 -37.40 -0.32
CA VAL A 301 16.97 -36.02 -0.46
C VAL A 301 17.22 -35.39 0.91
N GLU A 302 16.35 -35.60 1.90
CA GLU A 302 16.58 -35.15 3.27
C GLU A 302 17.85 -35.74 3.88
N THR A 303 18.13 -37.02 3.62
CA THR A 303 19.35 -37.68 4.10
C THR A 303 20.59 -37.18 3.35
N ILE A 304 20.50 -36.96 2.03
CA ILE A 304 21.57 -36.30 1.26
C ILE A 304 21.84 -34.91 1.84
N ARG A 305 20.79 -34.14 2.15
CA ARG A 305 20.91 -32.83 2.80
C ARG A 305 21.59 -32.93 4.16
N HIS A 306 21.21 -33.90 4.99
CA HIS A 306 21.85 -34.10 6.28
C HIS A 306 23.33 -34.46 6.14
N LEU A 307 23.67 -35.43 5.29
CA LEU A 307 25.05 -35.81 4.99
C LEU A 307 25.86 -34.62 4.46
N SER A 308 25.24 -33.76 3.67
CA SER A 308 25.91 -32.62 3.05
C SER A 308 26.09 -31.44 4.01
N CYS A 309 25.04 -31.05 4.72
CA CYS A 309 24.96 -29.80 5.48
C CYS A 309 25.21 -29.96 6.98
N ASN A 310 25.04 -31.16 7.53
CA ASN A 310 25.09 -31.41 8.99
C ASN A 310 26.27 -32.26 9.44
N THR A 311 27.00 -32.91 8.53
CA THR A 311 28.22 -33.65 8.87
C THR A 311 29.47 -32.76 8.73
N GLU A 312 30.43 -32.91 9.64
CA GLU A 312 31.67 -32.12 9.63
C GLU A 312 32.62 -32.57 8.50
N ASN A 313 32.62 -33.87 8.21
CA ASN A 313 33.58 -34.55 7.33
C ASN A 313 33.15 -34.60 5.84
N PHE A 314 32.24 -33.74 5.39
CA PHE A 314 31.84 -33.64 3.98
C PHE A 314 33.02 -33.18 3.10
N SER A 315 33.37 -33.99 2.09
CA SER A 315 34.56 -33.84 1.24
C SER A 315 34.32 -32.99 -0.02
N LYS A 316 35.40 -32.60 -0.71
CA LYS A 316 35.30 -31.95 -2.02
C LYS A 316 34.88 -32.94 -3.12
N GLU A 317 35.28 -34.21 -3.01
CA GLU A 317 34.90 -35.27 -3.94
C GLU A 317 33.39 -35.50 -3.92
N ALA A 318 32.77 -35.49 -2.74
CA ALA A 318 31.32 -35.51 -2.57
C ALA A 318 30.62 -34.29 -3.19
N ALA A 319 31.22 -33.09 -3.06
CA ALA A 319 30.69 -31.88 -3.68
C ALA A 319 30.67 -32.01 -5.22
N PHE A 320 31.74 -32.52 -5.83
CA PHE A 320 31.81 -32.75 -7.27
C PHE A 320 30.80 -33.81 -7.75
N LEU A 321 30.64 -34.90 -6.99
CA LEU A 321 29.65 -35.95 -7.26
C LEU A 321 28.23 -35.34 -7.34
N LEU A 322 27.83 -34.58 -6.31
CA LEU A 322 26.50 -33.96 -6.28
C LEU A 322 26.31 -32.93 -7.42
N MET A 323 27.34 -32.13 -7.72
CA MET A 323 27.29 -31.18 -8.84
C MET A 323 27.06 -31.88 -10.19
N GLN A 324 27.75 -32.98 -10.46
CA GLN A 324 27.64 -33.68 -11.74
C GLN A 324 26.38 -34.53 -11.85
N ASP A 325 26.08 -35.34 -10.84
CA ASP A 325 25.04 -36.37 -10.95
C ASP A 325 23.66 -35.83 -10.53
N VAL A 326 23.59 -34.84 -9.65
CA VAL A 326 22.32 -34.29 -9.16
C VAL A 326 21.96 -32.98 -9.87
N PHE A 327 22.86 -32.00 -9.91
CA PHE A 327 22.49 -30.64 -10.35
C PHE A 327 22.66 -30.38 -11.84
N LEU A 328 23.66 -30.96 -12.50
CA LEU A 328 23.83 -30.81 -13.95
C LEU A 328 22.85 -31.67 -14.75
N GLN A 329 22.54 -32.87 -14.27
CA GLN A 329 21.75 -33.87 -15.01
C GLN A 329 20.33 -34.09 -14.46
N GLY A 330 20.06 -33.66 -13.23
CA GLY A 330 18.78 -33.91 -12.56
C GLY A 330 17.69 -32.89 -12.91
N ASN A 331 16.44 -33.36 -12.98
CA ASN A 331 15.26 -32.50 -13.08
C ASN A 331 14.76 -32.15 -11.67
N ILE A 332 15.19 -31.00 -11.13
CA ILE A 332 14.82 -30.56 -9.77
C ILE A 332 13.34 -30.16 -9.71
N GLN A 333 12.78 -29.66 -10.82
CA GLN A 333 11.44 -29.08 -10.84
C GLN A 333 10.31 -30.11 -10.75
N SER A 334 10.57 -31.37 -11.09
CA SER A 334 9.59 -32.45 -10.93
C SER A 334 9.31 -32.82 -9.46
N TRP A 335 10.12 -32.33 -8.51
CA TRP A 335 10.00 -32.67 -7.10
C TRP A 335 9.02 -31.78 -6.34
N PRO A 336 8.40 -32.26 -5.24
CA PRO A 336 7.56 -31.43 -4.37
C PRO A 336 8.33 -30.24 -3.77
N GLN A 337 7.60 -29.19 -3.44
CA GLN A 337 8.13 -27.92 -2.94
C GLN A 337 9.15 -28.07 -1.80
N ARG A 338 8.87 -28.90 -0.79
CA ARG A 338 9.76 -29.12 0.35
C ARG A 338 11.10 -29.71 -0.09
N THR A 339 11.06 -30.70 -0.97
CA THR A 339 12.23 -31.37 -1.51
C THR A 339 13.06 -30.44 -2.41
N ARG A 340 12.41 -29.58 -3.21
CA ARG A 340 13.10 -28.53 -3.98
C ARG A 340 13.85 -27.56 -3.06
N ALA A 341 13.24 -27.15 -1.95
CA ALA A 341 13.91 -26.31 -0.95
C ALA A 341 15.15 -26.99 -0.35
N ASP A 342 15.12 -28.30 -0.14
CA ASP A 342 16.29 -29.05 0.32
C ASP A 342 17.42 -29.10 -0.73
N PHE A 343 17.08 -29.25 -2.02
CA PHE A 343 18.06 -29.14 -3.11
C PHE A 343 18.73 -27.77 -3.18
N TYR A 344 17.96 -26.67 -3.10
CA TYR A 344 18.53 -25.33 -3.04
C TYR A 344 19.47 -25.15 -1.83
N ALA A 345 19.11 -25.70 -0.67
CA ALA A 345 19.96 -25.65 0.52
C ALA A 345 21.26 -26.45 0.36
N ILE A 346 21.21 -27.64 -0.25
CA ILE A 346 22.40 -28.43 -0.58
C ILE A 346 23.30 -27.66 -1.55
N PHE A 347 22.71 -27.14 -2.64
CA PHE A 347 23.45 -26.39 -3.64
C PHE A 347 24.13 -25.17 -3.02
N GLU A 348 23.41 -24.39 -2.20
CA GLU A 348 23.96 -23.24 -1.50
C GLU A 348 25.13 -23.61 -0.59
N MET A 349 25.02 -24.68 0.18
CA MET A 349 26.11 -25.15 1.02
C MET A 349 27.34 -25.51 0.18
N ILE A 350 27.16 -26.27 -0.91
CA ILE A 350 28.25 -26.70 -1.80
C ILE A 350 28.98 -25.49 -2.40
N VAL A 351 28.25 -24.56 -3.01
CA VAL A 351 28.85 -23.38 -3.67
C VAL A 351 29.47 -22.39 -2.68
N THR A 352 29.01 -22.40 -1.43
CA THR A 352 29.57 -21.55 -0.36
C THR A 352 30.83 -22.15 0.25
N LYS A 353 30.82 -23.45 0.57
CA LYS A 353 31.94 -24.13 1.25
C LYS A 353 33.10 -24.44 0.31
N PHE A 354 32.81 -24.79 -0.95
CA PHE A 354 33.80 -25.23 -1.95
C PHE A 354 33.95 -24.25 -3.12
N GLU A 355 33.79 -22.94 -2.84
CA GLU A 355 33.84 -21.88 -3.86
C GLU A 355 35.11 -21.97 -4.74
N LYS A 356 36.28 -22.25 -4.14
CA LYS A 356 37.57 -22.28 -4.85
C LYS A 356 37.67 -23.48 -5.78
N GLU A 357 37.25 -24.65 -5.31
CA GLU A 357 37.30 -25.90 -6.03
C GLU A 357 36.32 -25.90 -7.21
N LEU A 358 35.10 -25.39 -7.00
CA LEU A 358 34.05 -25.36 -8.00
C LEU A 358 34.30 -24.33 -9.11
N LYS A 359 35.07 -23.26 -8.85
CA LYS A 359 35.52 -22.34 -9.92
C LYS A 359 36.31 -23.05 -11.01
N MET A 360 36.92 -24.21 -10.73
CA MET A 360 37.60 -25.02 -11.74
C MET A 360 36.65 -25.66 -12.77
N LEU A 361 35.35 -25.79 -12.44
CA LEU A 361 34.32 -26.30 -13.36
C LEU A 361 33.84 -25.25 -14.36
N GLY A 362 34.30 -23.99 -14.26
CA GLY A 362 33.92 -22.93 -15.18
C GLY A 362 32.41 -22.67 -15.17
N SER A 363 31.81 -22.59 -16.37
CA SER A 363 30.39 -22.28 -16.58
C SER A 363 29.44 -23.42 -16.21
N ASP A 364 29.93 -24.61 -15.90
CA ASP A 364 29.08 -25.75 -15.52
C ASP A 364 28.29 -25.47 -14.23
N VAL A 365 28.87 -24.75 -13.27
CA VAL A 365 28.15 -24.34 -12.05
C VAL A 365 26.98 -23.41 -12.39
N THR A 366 27.19 -22.50 -13.34
CA THR A 366 26.16 -21.58 -13.85
C THR A 366 25.06 -22.36 -14.57
N SER A 367 25.43 -23.30 -15.43
CA SER A 367 24.47 -24.17 -16.14
C SER A 367 23.65 -25.03 -15.17
N ALA A 368 24.28 -25.61 -14.15
CA ALA A 368 23.60 -26.37 -13.11
C ALA A 368 22.56 -25.51 -12.35
N PHE A 369 22.91 -24.25 -12.06
CA PHE A 369 21.97 -23.32 -11.43
C PHE A 369 20.80 -22.96 -12.36
N ILE A 370 21.06 -22.68 -13.64
CA ILE A 370 20.03 -22.40 -14.65
C ILE A 370 19.05 -23.57 -14.75
N ASN A 371 19.56 -24.81 -14.85
CA ASN A 371 18.74 -26.03 -14.91
C ASN A 371 17.93 -26.25 -13.63
N MET A 372 18.52 -25.97 -12.46
CA MET A 372 17.84 -26.12 -11.17
C MET A 372 16.69 -25.12 -11.02
N MET A 373 16.89 -23.86 -11.42
CA MET A 373 15.92 -22.79 -11.22
C MET A 373 14.83 -22.75 -12.29
N GLY A 374 15.12 -23.19 -13.52
CA GLY A 374 14.23 -23.03 -14.67
C GLY A 374 12.83 -23.58 -14.43
N GLY A 375 11.84 -22.69 -14.24
CA GLY A 375 10.44 -23.06 -14.02
C GLY A 375 9.97 -23.07 -12.56
N GLU A 376 10.76 -22.60 -11.61
CA GLU A 376 10.33 -22.49 -10.20
C GLU A 376 9.18 -21.49 -10.04
N ARG A 377 8.16 -21.84 -9.22
CA ARG A 377 6.97 -21.01 -9.02
C ARG A 377 6.64 -20.74 -7.55
N ASP A 378 7.17 -21.53 -6.61
CA ASP A 378 6.84 -21.36 -5.20
C ASP A 378 7.65 -20.20 -4.59
N PRO A 379 7.01 -19.18 -3.98
CA PRO A 379 7.69 -18.02 -3.40
C PRO A 379 8.80 -18.36 -2.40
N ARG A 380 8.66 -19.44 -1.63
CA ARG A 380 9.65 -19.84 -0.61
C ARG A 380 10.92 -20.42 -1.25
N CYS A 381 10.76 -21.09 -2.38
CA CYS A 381 11.86 -21.58 -3.21
C CYS A 381 12.52 -20.43 -3.98
N LEU A 382 11.72 -19.49 -4.51
CA LEU A 382 12.22 -18.30 -5.22
C LEU A 382 13.12 -17.42 -4.35
N VAL A 383 12.81 -17.23 -3.06
CA VAL A 383 13.70 -16.52 -2.13
C VAL A 383 15.09 -17.17 -2.08
N GLN A 384 15.18 -18.51 -2.05
CA GLN A 384 16.47 -19.19 -2.06
C GLN A 384 17.15 -19.11 -3.42
N ALA A 385 16.38 -19.26 -4.51
CA ALA A 385 16.87 -19.18 -5.87
C ALA A 385 17.46 -17.80 -6.19
N PHE A 386 16.78 -16.70 -5.85
CA PHE A 386 17.30 -15.34 -6.04
C PHE A 386 18.56 -15.07 -5.20
N ARG A 387 18.61 -15.56 -3.96
CA ARG A 387 19.83 -15.45 -3.14
C ARG A 387 21.00 -16.23 -3.74
N LEU A 388 20.75 -17.40 -4.30
CA LEU A 388 21.74 -18.20 -5.01
C LEU A 388 22.19 -17.51 -6.30
N HIS A 389 21.25 -16.97 -7.09
CA HIS A 389 21.57 -16.21 -8.29
C HIS A 389 22.56 -15.08 -8.01
N LEU A 390 22.34 -14.29 -6.93
CA LEU A 390 23.26 -13.25 -6.48
C LEU A 390 24.67 -13.78 -6.18
N ARG A 391 24.76 -14.95 -5.55
CA ARG A 391 26.04 -15.58 -5.22
C ARG A 391 26.73 -16.13 -6.47
N ILE A 392 25.99 -16.78 -7.38
CA ILE A 392 26.53 -17.32 -8.62
C ILE A 392 27.05 -16.19 -9.52
N SER A 393 26.20 -15.20 -9.79
CA SER A 393 26.54 -14.04 -10.64
C SER A 393 27.74 -13.24 -10.15
N SER A 394 27.95 -13.12 -8.85
CA SER A 394 29.07 -12.34 -8.29
C SER A 394 30.36 -13.13 -8.05
N ARG A 395 30.31 -14.47 -7.94
CA ARG A 395 31.47 -15.28 -7.51
C ARG A 395 32.00 -16.24 -8.57
N PHE A 396 31.17 -16.65 -9.53
CA PHE A 396 31.50 -17.69 -10.51
C PHE A 396 31.60 -17.12 -11.93
N PRO A 397 32.44 -17.70 -12.81
CA PRO A 397 32.52 -17.25 -14.20
C PRO A 397 31.23 -17.61 -14.96
N LEU A 398 30.60 -16.60 -15.54
CA LEU A 398 29.37 -16.78 -16.32
C LEU A 398 29.63 -17.42 -17.68
N GLY A 399 30.77 -17.12 -18.31
CA GLY A 399 31.06 -17.54 -19.68
C GLY A 399 30.03 -16.98 -20.67
N ASP A 400 29.67 -17.77 -21.66
CA ASP A 400 28.65 -17.41 -22.67
C ASP A 400 27.22 -17.49 -22.12
N LEU A 401 27.02 -18.00 -20.90
CA LEU A 401 25.70 -18.19 -20.26
C LEU A 401 25.19 -16.93 -19.55
N ALA A 402 25.79 -15.76 -19.77
CA ALA A 402 25.39 -14.54 -19.08
C ALA A 402 23.97 -14.08 -19.46
N GLU A 403 23.60 -14.27 -20.74
CA GLU A 403 22.25 -13.99 -21.23
C GLU A 403 21.25 -15.01 -20.66
N ASP A 404 21.55 -16.31 -20.78
CA ASP A 404 20.69 -17.38 -20.23
C ASP A 404 20.42 -17.19 -18.72
N LEU A 405 21.46 -16.84 -17.95
CA LEU A 405 21.33 -16.61 -16.52
C LEU A 405 20.43 -15.39 -16.22
N PHE A 406 20.51 -14.34 -17.05
CA PHE A 406 19.65 -13.16 -16.93
C PHE A 406 18.19 -13.51 -17.27
N GLU A 407 17.94 -14.24 -18.36
CA GLU A 407 16.60 -14.61 -18.81
C GLU A 407 15.83 -15.45 -17.78
N VAL A 408 16.52 -16.37 -17.10
CA VAL A 408 15.93 -17.18 -16.03
C VAL A 408 15.34 -16.30 -14.92
N ILE A 409 15.91 -15.13 -14.63
CA ILE A 409 15.37 -14.18 -13.65
C ILE A 409 14.36 -13.21 -14.28
N ALA A 410 14.60 -12.78 -15.53
CA ALA A 410 13.81 -11.77 -16.21
C ALA A 410 12.31 -12.11 -16.29
N CYS A 411 11.98 -13.39 -16.45
CA CYS A 411 10.59 -13.85 -16.55
C CYS A 411 9.72 -13.58 -15.30
N TYR A 412 10.33 -13.30 -14.15
CA TYR A 412 9.60 -13.01 -12.91
C TYR A 412 9.26 -11.52 -12.71
N TYR A 413 9.75 -10.61 -13.55
CA TYR A 413 9.58 -9.16 -13.36
C TYR A 413 8.60 -8.53 -14.37
N PRO A 414 7.67 -7.65 -13.94
CA PRO A 414 7.38 -7.26 -12.55
C PRO A 414 6.62 -8.36 -11.78
N ILE A 415 6.81 -8.40 -10.45
CA ILE A 415 6.24 -9.47 -9.62
C ILE A 415 4.74 -9.24 -9.38
N GLU A 416 3.95 -10.24 -9.71
CA GLU A 416 2.52 -10.31 -9.43
C GLU A 416 2.23 -11.39 -8.38
N PHE A 417 2.45 -11.04 -7.11
CA PHE A 417 2.23 -11.95 -5.99
C PHE A 417 1.28 -11.35 -4.95
N LYS A 418 0.23 -12.11 -4.60
CA LYS A 418 -0.67 -11.81 -3.48
C LYS A 418 -0.66 -12.99 -2.51
N PRO A 419 -0.12 -12.83 -1.28
CA PRO A 419 -0.12 -13.92 -0.30
C PRO A 419 -1.54 -14.29 0.10
N LEU A 420 -1.77 -15.58 0.34
CA LEU A 420 -3.04 -16.07 0.89
C LEU A 420 -3.18 -15.65 2.36
N PRO A 421 -4.40 -15.38 2.86
CA PRO A 421 -4.61 -15.03 4.26
C PRO A 421 -4.04 -16.11 5.20
N GLY A 422 -3.10 -15.73 6.07
CA GLY A 422 -2.42 -16.64 7.01
C GLY A 422 -1.05 -17.19 6.57
N GLN A 423 -0.54 -16.81 5.39
CA GLN A 423 0.81 -17.12 4.92
C GLN A 423 1.61 -15.83 4.61
N GLU A 424 2.02 -15.10 5.66
CA GLU A 424 2.67 -13.78 5.55
C GLU A 424 4.22 -13.82 5.49
N ASP A 425 4.85 -15.00 5.52
CA ASP A 425 6.32 -15.11 5.64
C ASP A 425 7.09 -14.52 4.44
N VAL A 426 6.46 -14.42 3.26
CA VAL A 426 7.07 -13.87 2.04
C VAL A 426 6.17 -12.79 1.47
N THR A 427 6.71 -11.59 1.24
CA THR A 427 5.98 -10.45 0.68
C THR A 427 6.37 -10.18 -0.78
N SER A 428 5.47 -9.55 -1.54
CA SER A 428 5.76 -9.13 -2.93
C SER A 428 6.95 -8.17 -3.00
N ASP A 429 7.05 -7.24 -2.05
CA ASP A 429 8.14 -6.27 -1.96
C ASP A 429 9.50 -6.96 -1.71
N MET A 430 9.53 -7.98 -0.84
CA MET A 430 10.74 -8.74 -0.58
C MET A 430 11.23 -9.44 -1.85
N LEU A 431 10.34 -10.12 -2.57
CA LEU A 431 10.70 -10.78 -3.83
C LEU A 431 11.18 -9.74 -4.87
N THR A 432 10.51 -8.58 -4.94
CA THR A 432 10.85 -7.53 -5.91
C THR A 432 12.27 -7.01 -5.66
N ILE A 433 12.61 -6.71 -4.41
CA ILE A 433 13.96 -6.27 -4.04
C ILE A 433 15.02 -7.34 -4.38
N MET A 434 14.73 -8.62 -4.16
CA MET A 434 15.66 -9.72 -4.45
C MET A 434 15.89 -9.91 -5.96
N VAL A 435 14.85 -9.79 -6.77
CA VAL A 435 14.93 -9.82 -8.24
C VAL A 435 15.69 -8.62 -8.77
N GLU A 436 15.40 -7.41 -8.28
CA GLU A 436 16.13 -6.21 -8.69
C GLU A 436 17.62 -6.28 -8.34
N ASN A 437 17.96 -6.74 -7.14
CA ASN A 437 19.35 -6.98 -6.76
C ASN A 437 20.01 -8.01 -7.67
N SER A 438 19.27 -9.04 -8.11
CA SER A 438 19.75 -10.08 -9.02
C SER A 438 20.14 -9.50 -10.38
N PHE A 439 19.32 -8.62 -10.96
CA PHE A 439 19.66 -7.91 -12.20
C PHE A 439 20.89 -7.01 -12.06
N LEU A 440 21.09 -6.40 -10.89
CA LEU A 440 22.17 -5.46 -10.63
C LEU A 440 23.48 -6.13 -10.18
N ALA A 441 23.50 -7.46 -10.06
CA ALA A 441 24.59 -8.21 -9.43
C ALA A 441 25.88 -8.27 -10.26
N HIS A 442 25.78 -8.15 -11.59
CA HIS A 442 26.91 -8.31 -12.50
C HIS A 442 26.84 -7.34 -13.68
N SER A 443 27.98 -6.74 -14.07
CA SER A 443 28.03 -5.69 -15.11
C SER A 443 27.59 -6.18 -16.50
N ALA A 444 27.82 -7.47 -16.81
CA ALA A 444 27.39 -8.07 -18.07
C ALA A 444 25.87 -8.10 -18.26
N PHE A 445 25.08 -7.92 -17.20
CA PHE A 445 23.62 -7.86 -17.29
C PHE A 445 23.09 -6.51 -17.79
N GLY A 446 23.91 -5.45 -17.78
CA GLY A 446 23.49 -4.09 -18.13
C GLY A 446 22.78 -3.97 -19.48
N PRO A 447 23.34 -4.48 -20.60
CA PRO A 447 22.69 -4.39 -21.91
C PRO A 447 21.31 -5.06 -21.94
N TYR A 448 21.20 -6.27 -21.39
CA TYR A 448 19.94 -7.02 -21.35
C TYR A 448 18.91 -6.34 -20.45
N LEU A 449 19.35 -5.75 -19.33
CA LEU A 449 18.46 -5.04 -18.42
C LEU A 449 17.84 -3.80 -19.05
N TYR A 450 18.60 -3.00 -19.79
CA TYR A 450 18.05 -1.81 -20.45
C TYR A 450 17.03 -2.16 -21.54
N VAL A 451 17.26 -3.25 -22.28
CA VAL A 451 16.27 -3.78 -23.24
C VAL A 451 14.99 -4.19 -22.52
N MET A 452 15.09 -5.00 -21.47
CA MET A 452 13.92 -5.43 -20.68
C MET A 452 13.16 -4.25 -20.07
N ILE A 453 13.87 -3.24 -19.54
CA ILE A 453 13.24 -2.03 -19.00
C ILE A 453 12.45 -1.30 -20.09
N GLU A 454 13.02 -1.13 -21.28
CA GLU A 454 12.32 -0.51 -22.41
C GLU A 454 11.02 -1.27 -22.73
N GLU A 455 11.11 -2.59 -22.89
CA GLU A 455 9.97 -3.45 -23.23
C GLU A 455 8.87 -3.33 -22.17
N LYS A 456 9.21 -3.44 -20.88
CA LYS A 456 8.24 -3.39 -19.78
C LYS A 456 7.60 -2.01 -19.58
N LEU A 457 8.31 -0.92 -19.88
CA LEU A 457 7.72 0.43 -19.83
C LEU A 457 6.73 0.66 -20.99
N ARG A 458 7.01 0.07 -22.17
CA ARG A 458 6.16 0.17 -23.37
C ARG A 458 4.98 -0.79 -23.37
N ASP A 459 5.09 -1.91 -22.67
CA ASP A 459 4.06 -2.94 -22.57
C ASP A 459 2.72 -2.40 -22.05
N GLU A 460 1.61 -2.69 -22.74
CA GLU A 460 0.27 -2.25 -22.37
C GLU A 460 -0.35 -3.12 -21.26
N GLU A 461 0.10 -4.38 -21.10
CA GLU A 461 -0.41 -5.29 -20.08
C GLU A 461 0.12 -4.92 -18.69
N THR A 462 1.33 -4.35 -18.63
CA THR A 462 1.93 -3.85 -17.39
C THR A 462 1.14 -2.66 -16.82
N THR A 463 0.66 -2.80 -15.58
CA THR A 463 -0.09 -1.75 -14.88
C THR A 463 0.77 -0.51 -14.61
N GLN A 464 0.14 0.66 -14.44
CA GLN A 464 0.89 1.91 -14.20
C GLN A 464 1.77 1.83 -12.93
N GLU A 465 1.31 1.19 -11.86
CA GLU A 465 2.10 1.01 -10.63
C GLU A 465 3.34 0.15 -10.87
N GLN A 466 3.21 -0.94 -11.63
CA GLN A 466 4.35 -1.75 -12.04
C GLN A 466 5.33 -0.97 -12.91
N LYS A 467 4.85 -0.10 -13.81
CA LYS A 467 5.73 0.79 -14.59
C LYS A 467 6.52 1.76 -13.70
N PHE A 468 5.94 2.23 -12.59
CA PHE A 468 6.69 3.03 -11.61
C PHE A 468 7.76 2.19 -10.88
N ASN A 469 7.50 0.92 -10.60
CA ASN A 469 8.53 0.02 -10.07
C ASN A 469 9.66 -0.20 -11.09
N VAL A 470 9.33 -0.40 -12.37
CA VAL A 470 10.32 -0.48 -13.46
C VAL A 470 11.15 0.81 -13.56
N CYS A 471 10.54 1.98 -13.34
CA CYS A 471 11.28 3.25 -13.26
C CYS A 471 12.26 3.27 -12.06
N SER A 472 11.85 2.76 -10.90
CA SER A 472 12.74 2.61 -9.74
C SER A 472 13.94 1.71 -10.08
N LEU A 473 13.72 0.60 -10.77
CA LEU A 473 14.79 -0.28 -11.27
C LEU A 473 15.72 0.44 -12.26
N LEU A 474 15.18 1.23 -13.18
CA LEU A 474 15.99 2.06 -14.09
C LEU A 474 16.88 3.03 -13.34
N ALA A 475 16.37 3.70 -12.30
CA ALA A 475 17.16 4.60 -11.47
C ALA A 475 18.33 3.85 -10.78
N LYS A 476 18.08 2.65 -10.26
CA LYS A 476 19.12 1.80 -9.66
C LYS A 476 20.14 1.33 -10.70
N ALA A 477 19.68 0.91 -11.88
CA ALA A 477 20.55 0.48 -12.98
C ALA A 477 21.52 1.58 -13.42
N CYS A 478 21.04 2.83 -13.55
CA CYS A 478 21.88 3.99 -13.89
C CYS A 478 22.96 4.30 -12.84
N LYS A 479 22.73 3.93 -11.56
CA LYS A 479 23.69 4.12 -10.46
C LYS A 479 24.72 2.99 -10.38
N THR A 480 24.34 1.78 -10.80
CA THR A 480 25.19 0.57 -10.70
C THR A 480 26.04 0.34 -11.93
N PHE A 481 25.48 0.53 -13.13
CA PHE A 481 26.16 0.21 -14.39
C PHE A 481 26.91 1.40 -14.99
N PRO A 482 28.01 1.15 -15.74
CA PRO A 482 28.71 2.21 -16.42
C PRO A 482 27.78 2.86 -17.46
N PRO A 483 27.75 4.20 -17.54
CA PRO A 483 26.85 4.91 -18.45
C PRO A 483 27.02 4.56 -19.94
N THR A 484 28.17 4.00 -20.34
CA THR A 484 28.41 3.56 -21.72
C THR A 484 27.42 2.52 -22.21
N LEU A 485 26.86 1.70 -21.30
CA LEU A 485 25.86 0.69 -21.61
C LEU A 485 24.45 1.28 -21.81
N LEU A 486 24.18 2.47 -21.26
CA LEU A 486 22.90 3.17 -21.39
C LEU A 486 22.78 3.89 -22.75
N LEU A 487 23.90 4.38 -23.30
CA LEU A 487 23.94 5.24 -24.50
C LEU A 487 23.17 4.66 -25.71
N PRO A 488 23.25 3.35 -26.05
CA PRO A 488 22.49 2.79 -27.16
C PRO A 488 20.97 2.82 -26.96
N HIS A 489 20.50 2.87 -25.72
CA HIS A 489 19.09 2.74 -25.35
C HIS A 489 18.42 4.08 -25.00
N ILE A 490 19.13 5.20 -25.12
CA ILE A 490 18.69 6.43 -24.46
C ILE A 490 17.46 7.09 -25.09
N GLU A 491 17.41 7.17 -26.42
CA GLU A 491 16.25 7.72 -27.14
C GLU A 491 14.99 6.90 -26.85
N HIS A 492 15.18 5.58 -26.80
CA HIS A 492 14.15 4.61 -26.50
C HIS A 492 13.62 4.74 -25.07
N ILE A 493 14.50 4.86 -24.08
CA ILE A 493 14.16 5.08 -22.67
C ILE A 493 13.45 6.42 -22.48
N PHE A 494 13.92 7.50 -23.10
CA PHE A 494 13.22 8.79 -23.06
C PHE A 494 11.82 8.74 -23.69
N GLY A 495 11.67 7.99 -24.79
CA GLY A 495 10.35 7.69 -25.36
C GLY A 495 9.45 6.96 -24.36
N ALA A 496 9.97 5.92 -23.71
CA ALA A 496 9.23 5.12 -22.74
C ALA A 496 8.83 5.93 -21.49
N ILE A 497 9.74 6.71 -20.90
CA ILE A 497 9.45 7.60 -19.76
C ILE A 497 8.35 8.61 -20.11
N ARG A 498 8.40 9.22 -21.30
CA ARG A 498 7.34 10.14 -21.77
C ARG A 498 6.00 9.42 -21.88
N MET A 499 5.96 8.21 -22.42
CA MET A 499 4.72 7.42 -22.51
C MET A 499 4.11 7.13 -21.13
N VAL A 500 4.95 6.79 -20.14
CA VAL A 500 4.49 6.54 -18.76
C VAL A 500 4.02 7.82 -18.09
N ALA A 501 4.77 8.91 -18.21
CA ALA A 501 4.45 10.21 -17.63
C ALA A 501 3.16 10.82 -18.19
N LEU A 502 2.97 10.72 -19.51
CA LEU A 502 1.91 11.37 -20.27
C LEU A 502 0.72 10.44 -20.56
N ASN A 503 0.58 9.34 -19.81
CA ASN A 503 -0.53 8.40 -19.98
C ASN A 503 -1.89 9.08 -19.64
N PRO A 504 -2.83 9.21 -20.59
CA PRO A 504 -4.11 9.86 -20.36
C PRO A 504 -5.08 9.02 -19.50
N LYS A 505 -4.91 7.69 -19.45
CA LYS A 505 -5.78 6.79 -18.67
C LYS A 505 -5.55 6.92 -17.16
N TYR A 506 -4.36 7.37 -16.75
CA TYR A 506 -4.01 7.50 -15.34
C TYR A 506 -4.58 8.81 -14.75
N LYS A 507 -5.60 8.70 -13.91
CA LYS A 507 -6.26 9.81 -13.20
C LYS A 507 -5.65 10.13 -11.83
N GLY A 508 -4.43 9.67 -11.55
CA GLY A 508 -3.72 9.98 -10.31
C GLY A 508 -3.56 11.49 -10.09
N THR A 509 -3.12 11.85 -8.88
CA THR A 509 -2.87 13.24 -8.46
C THR A 509 -2.10 14.06 -9.49
N LEU A 510 -2.28 15.39 -9.48
CA LEU A 510 -1.54 16.35 -10.32
C LEU A 510 0.00 16.24 -10.21
N LYS A 511 0.51 15.58 -9.18
CA LYS A 511 1.94 15.35 -8.93
C LYS A 511 2.39 14.04 -9.58
N LEU A 512 3.49 14.07 -10.32
CA LEU A 512 4.13 12.87 -10.86
C LEU A 512 4.63 11.96 -9.74
N ASP A 513 4.69 10.66 -10.05
CA ASP A 513 5.22 9.65 -9.15
C ASP A 513 6.72 9.87 -8.89
N GLY A 514 7.14 9.67 -7.64
CA GLY A 514 8.53 9.89 -7.23
C GLY A 514 9.53 8.98 -7.94
N ASN A 515 9.16 7.72 -8.21
CA ASN A 515 10.05 6.76 -8.86
C ASN A 515 10.31 7.15 -10.32
N LEU A 516 9.31 7.69 -11.01
CA LEU A 516 9.44 8.21 -12.37
C LEU A 516 10.39 9.41 -12.42
N THR A 517 10.23 10.36 -11.48
CA THR A 517 11.12 11.53 -11.41
C THR A 517 12.56 11.12 -11.10
N GLU A 518 12.77 10.18 -10.17
CA GLU A 518 14.10 9.70 -9.81
C GLU A 518 14.78 8.95 -10.96
N ALA A 519 14.01 8.19 -11.77
CA ALA A 519 14.51 7.53 -12.95
C ALA A 519 15.02 8.53 -14.00
N LEU A 520 14.22 9.56 -14.30
CA LEU A 520 14.59 10.60 -15.26
C LEU A 520 15.85 11.34 -14.82
N VAL A 521 15.92 11.76 -13.55
CA VAL A 521 17.10 12.44 -12.99
C VAL A 521 18.32 11.52 -13.03
N SER A 522 18.17 10.24 -12.66
CA SER A 522 19.28 9.27 -12.67
C SER A 522 19.84 9.02 -14.08
N VAL A 523 18.98 8.99 -15.11
CA VAL A 523 19.40 8.87 -16.52
C VAL A 523 20.25 10.07 -16.94
N PHE A 524 19.82 11.29 -16.61
CA PHE A 524 20.60 12.50 -16.93
C PHE A 524 21.89 12.61 -16.10
N MET A 525 21.90 12.15 -14.85
CA MET A 525 23.13 12.06 -14.05
C MET A 525 24.12 11.06 -14.64
N ALA A 526 23.66 9.90 -15.10
CA ALA A 526 24.51 8.92 -15.78
C ALA A 526 25.12 9.51 -17.07
N LEU A 527 24.34 10.26 -17.84
CA LEU A 527 24.84 11.00 -19.01
C LEU A 527 25.89 12.04 -18.64
N GLN A 528 25.67 12.82 -17.58
CA GLN A 528 26.61 13.84 -17.13
C GLN A 528 28.00 13.25 -16.80
N ALA A 529 28.04 12.03 -16.28
CA ALA A 529 29.28 11.32 -15.97
C ALA A 529 30.07 10.85 -17.21
N THR A 530 29.50 10.92 -18.43
CA THR A 530 30.18 10.44 -19.66
C THR A 530 31.10 11.46 -20.33
N GLU A 531 31.28 12.65 -19.77
CA GLU A 531 32.03 13.78 -20.38
C GLU A 531 31.59 14.12 -21.83
N ARG A 532 30.38 13.69 -22.25
CA ARG A 532 29.79 14.18 -23.50
C ARG A 532 29.46 15.67 -23.30
N ASP A 533 30.09 16.53 -24.08
CA ASP A 533 29.85 17.98 -24.13
C ASP A 533 28.37 18.37 -24.44
N ASP A 534 27.50 17.39 -24.73
CA ASP A 534 26.14 17.55 -25.24
C ASP A 534 25.01 17.26 -24.23
N LEU A 535 25.25 17.27 -22.91
CA LEU A 535 24.17 17.11 -21.91
C LEU A 535 23.05 18.14 -22.13
N LYS A 536 23.43 19.41 -22.36
CA LYS A 536 22.48 20.49 -22.65
C LYS A 536 21.70 20.24 -23.95
N ALA A 537 22.36 19.70 -24.97
CA ALA A 537 21.71 19.37 -26.25
C ALA A 537 20.71 18.23 -26.08
N THR A 538 21.06 17.20 -25.31
CA THR A 538 20.17 16.05 -25.02
C THR A 538 18.96 16.48 -24.19
N ILE A 539 19.16 17.32 -23.17
CA ILE A 539 18.05 17.90 -22.39
C ILE A 539 17.16 18.76 -23.29
N LYS A 540 17.76 19.59 -24.15
CA LYS A 540 17.01 20.41 -25.10
C LYS A 540 16.17 19.56 -26.05
N GLU A 541 16.72 18.48 -26.59
CA GLU A 541 15.98 17.54 -27.43
C GLU A 541 14.82 16.89 -26.67
N PHE A 542 15.04 16.45 -25.43
CA PHE A 542 13.99 15.91 -24.57
C PHE A 542 12.88 16.95 -24.30
N MET A 543 13.25 18.20 -24.06
CA MET A 543 12.31 19.31 -23.86
C MET A 543 11.49 19.60 -25.12
N GLN A 544 12.13 19.70 -26.29
CA GLN A 544 11.45 19.90 -27.58
C GLN A 544 10.44 18.78 -27.87
N ASN A 545 10.78 17.57 -27.47
CA ASN A 545 9.93 16.39 -27.53
C ASN A 545 8.72 16.41 -26.56
N CYS A 546 8.72 17.30 -25.57
CA CYS A 546 7.63 17.53 -24.61
C CYS A 546 6.83 18.82 -24.91
N GLU A 547 7.39 19.74 -25.70
CA GLU A 547 6.78 21.03 -26.05
C GLU A 547 5.33 20.92 -26.57
N PRO A 548 4.97 20.00 -27.48
CA PRO A 548 3.61 19.91 -27.99
C PRO A 548 2.58 19.67 -26.89
N PHE A 549 2.93 18.92 -25.84
CA PHE A 549 2.04 18.62 -24.72
C PHE A 549 1.87 19.80 -23.76
N VAL A 550 2.79 20.76 -23.77
CA VAL A 550 2.70 22.01 -23.00
C VAL A 550 1.92 23.07 -23.76
N VAL A 551 2.20 23.21 -25.05
CA VAL A 551 1.69 24.29 -25.90
C VAL A 551 0.29 23.99 -26.45
N GLN A 552 -0.03 22.72 -26.73
CA GLN A 552 -1.35 22.25 -27.19
C GLN A 552 -2.19 21.77 -26.00
N VAL A 553 -2.69 22.73 -25.22
CA VAL A 553 -3.40 22.50 -23.94
C VAL A 553 -4.65 21.62 -24.09
N GLU A 554 -5.26 21.61 -25.28
CA GLU A 554 -6.48 20.87 -25.62
C GLU A 554 -6.39 19.35 -25.34
N MET A 555 -5.19 18.78 -25.21
CA MET A 555 -4.98 17.36 -24.89
C MET A 555 -5.12 17.01 -23.39
N GLY A 556 -5.26 18.00 -22.49
CA GLY A 556 -5.41 17.75 -21.04
C GLY A 556 -4.16 17.16 -20.36
N LEU A 557 -3.00 17.22 -21.03
CA LEU A 557 -1.72 16.66 -20.56
C LEU A 557 -0.71 17.73 -20.11
N GLN A 558 -1.04 19.02 -20.26
CA GLN A 558 -0.14 20.14 -19.95
C GLN A 558 0.43 20.06 -18.53
N SER A 559 -0.44 19.86 -17.54
CA SER A 559 -0.03 19.75 -16.14
C SER A 559 0.98 18.61 -15.90
N LYS A 560 0.82 17.46 -16.58
CA LYS A 560 1.76 16.32 -16.47
C LYS A 560 3.07 16.58 -17.19
N ALA A 561 3.02 17.22 -18.36
CA ALA A 561 4.22 17.60 -19.11
C ALA A 561 5.06 18.63 -18.36
N LEU A 562 4.42 19.64 -17.76
CA LEU A 562 5.10 20.64 -16.93
C LEU A 562 5.77 20.00 -15.70
N ALA A 563 5.09 19.08 -15.01
CA ALA A 563 5.68 18.36 -13.89
C ALA A 563 6.90 17.50 -14.31
N LEU A 564 6.87 16.92 -15.52
CA LEU A 564 7.97 16.11 -16.04
C LEU A 564 9.19 16.98 -16.34
N LEU A 565 8.96 18.17 -16.89
CA LEU A 565 10.01 19.15 -17.17
C LEU A 565 10.55 19.79 -15.90
N GLU A 566 9.70 20.03 -14.89
CA GLU A 566 10.11 20.51 -13.57
C GLU A 566 11.15 19.58 -12.92
N ALA A 567 11.02 18.25 -13.10
CA ALA A 567 12.01 17.29 -12.59
C ALA A 567 13.42 17.51 -13.15
N LEU A 568 13.58 18.17 -14.31
CA LEU A 568 14.87 18.52 -14.89
C LEU A 568 15.54 19.73 -14.20
N THR A 569 14.83 20.39 -13.29
CA THR A 569 15.37 21.50 -12.50
C THR A 569 16.03 21.05 -11.19
N ASP A 570 16.08 19.73 -10.93
CA ASP A 570 16.69 19.11 -9.76
C ASP A 570 18.13 19.62 -9.52
N GLU A 571 18.44 19.96 -8.27
CA GLU A 571 19.74 20.52 -7.89
C GLU A 571 20.92 19.61 -8.24
N ARG A 572 20.73 18.28 -8.24
CA ARG A 572 21.77 17.30 -8.56
C ARG A 572 22.32 17.46 -9.97
N LEU A 573 21.49 17.91 -10.92
CA LEU A 573 21.90 18.16 -12.31
C LEU A 573 22.76 19.44 -12.44
N ASN A 574 22.71 20.33 -11.44
CA ASN A 574 23.39 21.62 -11.46
C ASN A 574 24.77 21.62 -10.76
N GLN A 575 25.21 20.52 -10.13
CA GLN A 575 26.41 20.50 -9.28
C GLN A 575 27.75 20.63 -10.03
N HIS A 576 27.80 20.34 -11.34
CA HIS A 576 29.06 20.30 -12.11
C HIS A 576 29.17 21.34 -13.25
N SER A 577 28.15 22.17 -13.49
CA SER A 577 28.19 23.17 -14.58
C SER A 577 28.57 24.56 -14.05
N SER A 578 29.79 25.03 -14.35
CA SER A 578 30.31 26.33 -13.90
C SER A 578 29.73 27.56 -14.62
N ASP A 579 29.08 27.41 -15.78
CA ASP A 579 28.72 28.58 -16.62
C ASP A 579 27.23 28.85 -16.84
N GLU A 580 26.32 27.89 -16.66
CA GLU A 580 24.88 28.19 -16.72
C GLU A 580 24.09 27.00 -16.17
N ARG A 581 23.36 27.21 -15.07
CA ARG A 581 22.56 26.16 -14.42
C ARG A 581 21.57 25.58 -15.44
N VAL A 582 21.55 24.26 -15.63
CA VAL A 582 20.58 23.54 -16.46
C VAL A 582 19.14 23.96 -16.10
N GLY A 583 18.87 24.15 -14.81
CA GLY A 583 17.57 24.64 -14.34
C GLY A 583 17.17 26.01 -14.90
N LYS A 584 18.14 26.92 -15.15
CA LYS A 584 17.86 28.23 -15.78
C LYS A 584 17.32 28.03 -17.20
N MET A 585 18.01 27.20 -18.00
CA MET A 585 17.59 26.88 -19.37
C MET A 585 16.20 26.24 -19.38
N VAL A 586 15.97 25.23 -18.55
CA VAL A 586 14.68 24.54 -18.48
C VAL A 586 13.54 25.50 -18.14
N LEU A 587 13.73 26.35 -17.13
CA LEU A 587 12.74 27.34 -16.73
C LEU A 587 12.49 28.40 -17.80
N GLU A 588 13.52 28.80 -18.55
CA GLU A 588 13.38 29.73 -19.68
C GLU A 588 12.44 29.18 -20.75
N TYR A 589 12.58 27.90 -21.14
CA TYR A 589 11.67 27.24 -22.09
C TYR A 589 10.25 27.12 -21.51
N ILE A 590 10.11 26.62 -20.28
CA ILE A 590 8.79 26.45 -19.64
C ILE A 590 8.03 27.78 -19.59
N ILE A 591 8.67 28.84 -19.09
CA ILE A 591 8.03 30.15 -18.95
C ILE A 591 7.73 30.74 -20.33
N SER A 592 8.64 30.62 -21.30
CA SER A 592 8.42 31.11 -22.66
C SER A 592 7.24 30.40 -23.34
N TRP A 593 7.10 29.09 -23.17
CA TRP A 593 5.95 28.33 -23.67
C TRP A 593 4.65 28.73 -22.99
N LEU A 594 4.65 28.90 -21.66
CA LEU A 594 3.49 29.39 -20.93
C LEU A 594 3.10 30.80 -21.38
N VAL A 595 4.06 31.68 -21.67
CA VAL A 595 3.82 33.01 -22.22
C VAL A 595 3.10 32.94 -23.58
N LEU A 596 3.49 32.02 -24.47
CA LEU A 596 2.80 31.80 -25.76
C LEU A 596 1.36 31.32 -25.57
N VAL A 597 1.13 30.40 -24.63
CA VAL A 597 -0.20 29.86 -24.31
C VAL A 597 -1.09 30.93 -23.68
N VAL A 598 -0.57 31.71 -22.74
CA VAL A 598 -1.31 32.80 -22.05
C VAL A 598 -1.69 33.92 -23.00
N ARG A 599 -0.86 34.23 -24.01
CA ARG A 599 -1.22 35.13 -25.12
C ARG A 599 -2.35 34.56 -26.01
N GLY A 600 -2.66 33.29 -25.88
CA GLY A 600 -3.68 32.60 -26.68
C GLY A 600 -3.28 32.41 -28.15
N GLN A 601 -1.98 32.40 -28.46
CA GLN A 601 -1.45 32.27 -29.82
C GLN A 601 -1.48 30.82 -30.35
N THR A 602 -1.56 29.83 -29.45
CA THR A 602 -1.39 28.41 -29.77
C THR A 602 -2.67 27.58 -29.60
N ILE A 603 -3.76 28.22 -29.19
CA ILE A 603 -5.06 27.58 -28.94
C ILE A 603 -5.91 27.71 -30.20
N ASN A 604 -6.32 26.57 -30.77
CA ASN A 604 -7.02 26.53 -32.05
C ASN A 604 -8.55 26.60 -31.87
N VAL A 605 -9.07 26.06 -30.76
CA VAL A 605 -10.51 26.03 -30.47
C VAL A 605 -10.93 27.25 -29.62
N ALA A 606 -11.71 28.15 -30.21
CA ALA A 606 -12.17 29.38 -29.55
C ALA A 606 -13.01 29.11 -28.28
N GLU A 607 -13.80 28.03 -28.26
CA GLU A 607 -14.68 27.67 -27.14
C GLU A 607 -13.91 27.29 -25.87
N ASN A 608 -12.73 26.67 -26.00
CA ASN A 608 -11.91 26.22 -24.86
C ASN A 608 -10.82 27.25 -24.48
N LYS A 609 -10.73 28.36 -25.21
CA LYS A 609 -9.63 29.32 -25.09
C LYS A 609 -9.55 29.96 -23.70
N ALA A 610 -10.68 30.34 -23.12
CA ALA A 610 -10.72 30.94 -21.79
C ALA A 610 -10.25 29.96 -20.69
N GLU A 611 -10.68 28.70 -20.76
CA GLU A 611 -10.31 27.66 -19.78
C GLU A 611 -8.82 27.30 -19.87
N CYS A 612 -8.29 27.14 -21.09
CA CYS A 612 -6.86 26.85 -21.30
C CYS A 612 -5.97 28.00 -20.81
N ILE A 613 -6.34 29.26 -21.10
CA ILE A 613 -5.59 30.43 -20.62
C ILE A 613 -5.65 30.50 -19.09
N LYS A 614 -6.79 30.20 -18.48
CA LYS A 614 -6.94 30.16 -17.02
C LYS A 614 -5.99 29.14 -16.37
N GLU A 615 -5.94 27.90 -16.86
CA GLU A 615 -4.99 26.90 -16.35
C GLU A 615 -3.54 27.35 -16.54
N ALA A 616 -3.20 27.90 -17.70
CA ALA A 616 -1.86 28.38 -18.00
C ALA A 616 -1.43 29.56 -17.11
N LEU A 617 -2.34 30.47 -16.76
CA LEU A 617 -2.06 31.59 -15.84
C LEU A 617 -1.74 31.10 -14.43
N GLU A 618 -2.44 30.07 -13.94
CA GLU A 618 -2.15 29.45 -12.65
C GLU A 618 -0.74 28.83 -12.66
N ARG A 619 -0.40 28.09 -13.71
CA ARG A 619 0.94 27.48 -13.90
C ARG A 619 2.04 28.51 -14.06
N LEU A 620 1.80 29.60 -14.80
CA LEU A 620 2.75 30.69 -14.98
C LEU A 620 3.11 31.33 -13.63
N SER A 621 2.11 31.66 -12.82
CA SER A 621 2.35 32.24 -11.49
C SER A 621 3.15 31.31 -10.57
N TYR A 622 2.92 29.99 -10.67
CA TYR A 622 3.69 28.98 -9.95
C TYR A 622 5.16 28.95 -10.40
N PHE A 623 5.44 28.88 -11.70
CA PHE A 623 6.82 28.81 -12.18
C PHE A 623 7.61 30.10 -11.97
N VAL A 624 6.94 31.26 -11.99
CA VAL A 624 7.56 32.55 -11.60
C VAL A 624 7.98 32.51 -10.12
N ALA A 625 7.09 32.07 -9.22
CA ALA A 625 7.41 31.90 -7.80
C ALA A 625 8.48 30.82 -7.56
N PHE A 626 8.45 29.72 -8.32
CA PHE A 626 9.46 28.67 -8.25
C PHE A 626 10.85 29.20 -8.66
N ALA A 627 10.95 29.92 -9.77
CA ALA A 627 12.20 30.53 -10.23
C ALA A 627 12.75 31.53 -9.19
N ALA A 628 11.85 32.32 -8.61
CA ALA A 628 12.11 33.29 -7.55
C ALA A 628 12.72 32.65 -6.29
N ASN A 629 12.15 31.55 -5.83
CA ASN A 629 12.54 30.85 -4.60
C ASN A 629 13.83 30.03 -4.76
N ASN A 630 14.12 29.56 -5.98
CA ASN A 630 15.33 28.79 -6.28
C ASN A 630 16.53 29.66 -6.77
N GLY A 631 16.42 30.99 -6.64
CA GLY A 631 17.52 31.92 -6.92
C GLY A 631 17.80 32.20 -8.39
N TYR A 632 16.82 32.03 -9.29
CA TYR A 632 16.94 32.33 -10.72
C TYR A 632 16.59 33.79 -11.06
N GLU A 633 17.19 34.75 -10.34
CA GLU A 633 16.81 36.17 -10.41
C GLU A 633 17.11 36.83 -11.76
N ALA A 634 18.25 36.51 -12.38
CA ALA A 634 18.62 37.04 -13.69
C ALA A 634 17.61 36.64 -14.78
N LEU A 635 17.16 35.39 -14.77
CA LEU A 635 16.15 34.89 -15.70
C LEU A 635 14.82 35.63 -15.54
N LEU A 636 14.37 35.83 -14.30
CA LEU A 636 13.14 36.57 -14.02
C LEU A 636 13.26 38.01 -14.53
N TYR A 637 14.40 38.66 -14.28
CA TYR A 637 14.64 40.02 -14.77
C TYR A 637 14.48 40.12 -16.30
N ASP A 638 15.05 39.17 -17.04
CA ASP A 638 14.97 39.13 -18.51
C ASP A 638 13.54 38.86 -19.00
N LEU A 639 12.76 38.05 -18.27
CA LEU A 639 11.40 37.64 -18.65
C LEU A 639 10.29 38.58 -18.14
N PHE A 640 10.62 39.64 -17.40
CA PHE A 640 9.64 40.56 -16.81
C PHE A 640 8.66 41.15 -17.84
N LEU A 641 9.16 41.75 -18.92
CA LEU A 641 8.32 42.38 -19.95
C LEU A 641 7.50 41.34 -20.76
N PRO A 642 8.08 40.22 -21.24
CA PRO A 642 7.31 39.15 -21.88
C PRO A 642 6.14 38.64 -21.04
N ILE A 643 6.35 38.42 -19.73
CA ILE A 643 5.30 37.94 -18.82
C ILE A 643 4.21 38.99 -18.65
N LEU A 644 4.59 40.25 -18.42
CA LEU A 644 3.62 41.34 -18.23
C LEU A 644 2.73 41.52 -19.46
N ASP A 645 3.34 41.57 -20.65
CA ASP A 645 2.62 41.69 -21.92
C ASP A 645 1.66 40.52 -22.16
N ALA A 646 2.10 39.28 -21.88
CA ALA A 646 1.26 38.10 -22.01
C ALA A 646 0.04 38.14 -21.07
N VAL A 647 0.25 38.49 -19.80
CA VAL A 647 -0.83 38.62 -18.82
C VAL A 647 -1.78 39.75 -19.21
N GLN A 648 -1.28 40.87 -19.75
CA GLN A 648 -2.12 41.94 -20.27
C GLN A 648 -2.99 41.48 -21.45
N CYS A 649 -2.43 40.75 -22.42
CA CYS A 649 -3.18 40.18 -23.55
C CYS A 649 -4.30 39.22 -23.07
N SER A 650 -4.02 38.41 -22.05
CA SER A 650 -4.96 37.44 -21.51
C SER A 650 -6.22 38.06 -20.86
N ARG A 651 -6.16 39.36 -20.49
CA ARG A 651 -7.28 40.09 -19.87
C ARG A 651 -8.51 40.20 -20.80
N GLU A 652 -8.33 40.09 -22.11
CA GLU A 652 -9.43 40.05 -23.08
C GLU A 652 -10.36 38.85 -22.83
N TRP A 653 -9.80 37.70 -22.42
CA TRP A 653 -10.51 36.43 -22.32
C TRP A 653 -10.89 36.10 -20.87
N VAL A 654 -9.95 36.30 -19.93
CA VAL A 654 -10.08 35.94 -18.50
C VAL A 654 -9.59 37.09 -17.60
N PRO A 655 -10.32 38.22 -17.51
CA PRO A 655 -9.84 39.44 -16.88
C PRO A 655 -9.53 39.30 -15.38
N ILE A 656 -10.32 38.53 -14.62
CA ILE A 656 -10.15 38.39 -13.17
C ILE A 656 -8.92 37.52 -12.87
N GLU A 657 -8.82 36.35 -13.50
CA GLU A 657 -7.69 35.44 -13.33
C GLU A 657 -6.38 36.04 -13.82
N ALA A 658 -6.40 36.80 -14.92
CA ALA A 658 -5.24 37.53 -15.40
C ALA A 658 -4.74 38.56 -14.38
N LYS A 659 -5.64 39.34 -13.74
CA LYS A 659 -5.25 40.27 -12.67
C LYS A 659 -4.68 39.55 -11.46
N ILE A 660 -5.29 38.44 -11.03
CA ILE A 660 -4.77 37.63 -9.92
C ILE A 660 -3.36 37.12 -10.23
N CYS A 661 -3.15 36.57 -11.44
CA CYS A 661 -1.84 36.13 -11.90
C CYS A 661 -0.84 37.29 -11.91
N ASN A 662 -1.26 38.48 -12.39
CA ASN A 662 -0.43 39.68 -12.39
C ASN A 662 0.03 40.07 -10.98
N TYR A 663 -0.89 40.16 -10.02
CA TYR A 663 -0.55 40.50 -8.63
C TYR A 663 0.40 39.49 -8.00
N LYS A 664 0.23 38.19 -8.27
CA LYS A 664 1.14 37.14 -7.79
C LYS A 664 2.53 37.27 -8.42
N CYS A 665 2.61 37.45 -9.74
CA CYS A 665 3.89 37.63 -10.42
C CYS A 665 4.61 38.89 -9.91
N LEU A 666 3.91 40.02 -9.79
CA LEU A 666 4.48 41.27 -9.29
C LEU A 666 5.01 41.14 -7.86
N GLN A 667 4.36 40.36 -6.99
CA GLN A 667 4.91 40.10 -5.65
C GLN A 667 6.32 39.49 -5.71
N GLU A 668 6.59 38.59 -6.65
CA GLU A 668 7.92 37.99 -6.85
C GLU A 668 8.94 38.98 -7.45
N TYR A 669 8.47 39.91 -8.28
CA TYR A 669 9.28 40.99 -8.86
C TYR A 669 9.58 42.14 -7.91
N ALA A 670 8.95 42.18 -6.72
CA ALA A 670 9.09 43.30 -5.79
C ALA A 670 10.56 43.56 -5.38
N ARG A 671 11.40 42.52 -5.36
CA ARG A 671 12.84 42.62 -5.07
C ARG A 671 13.60 43.54 -6.04
N PHE A 672 13.11 43.68 -7.28
CA PHE A 672 13.78 44.46 -8.34
C PHE A 672 13.28 45.91 -8.44
N ILE A 673 12.27 46.31 -7.67
CA ILE A 673 11.63 47.63 -7.75
C ILE A 673 12.67 48.76 -7.65
N ASN A 674 13.61 48.66 -6.72
CA ASN A 674 14.61 49.71 -6.49
C ASN A 674 15.75 49.70 -7.52
N GLN A 675 15.83 48.67 -8.35
CA GLN A 675 16.90 48.49 -9.34
C GLN A 675 16.48 48.99 -10.73
N ASN A 676 15.19 48.97 -11.06
CA ASN A 676 14.68 49.34 -12.38
C ASN A 676 13.46 50.30 -12.28
N PRO A 677 13.58 51.55 -12.74
CA PRO A 677 12.48 52.53 -12.73
C PRO A 677 11.24 52.09 -13.52
N SER A 678 11.41 51.28 -14.58
CA SER A 678 10.29 50.76 -15.38
C SER A 678 9.45 49.74 -14.60
N ILE A 679 10.07 48.98 -13.70
CA ILE A 679 9.34 48.07 -12.81
C ILE A 679 8.51 48.90 -11.82
N PHE A 680 9.11 49.95 -11.23
CA PHE A 680 8.38 50.85 -10.33
C PHE A 680 7.17 51.51 -11.02
N SER A 681 7.28 51.93 -12.28
CA SER A 681 6.14 52.49 -13.02
C SER A 681 5.01 51.48 -13.21
N VAL A 682 5.32 50.22 -13.54
CA VAL A 682 4.30 49.16 -13.67
C VAL A 682 3.58 48.93 -12.35
N PHE A 683 4.31 48.84 -11.22
CA PHE A 683 3.69 48.71 -9.90
C PHE A 683 2.80 49.91 -9.57
N SER A 684 3.25 51.12 -9.92
CA SER A 684 2.49 52.36 -9.70
C SER A 684 1.18 52.38 -10.50
N ASP A 685 1.21 51.92 -11.75
CA ASP A 685 0.04 51.90 -12.61
C ASP A 685 -0.96 50.82 -12.17
N GLU A 686 -0.48 49.64 -11.79
CA GLU A 686 -1.32 48.55 -11.26
C GLU A 686 -1.92 48.89 -9.88
N LEU A 687 -1.19 49.60 -9.02
CA LEU A 687 -1.72 50.14 -7.77
C LEU A 687 -2.89 51.11 -8.04
N LYS A 688 -2.73 52.05 -8.97
CA LYS A 688 -3.81 52.99 -9.36
C LYS A 688 -5.01 52.28 -9.98
N ALA A 689 -4.77 51.24 -10.79
CA ALA A 689 -5.82 50.46 -11.43
C ALA A 689 -6.62 49.64 -10.40
N GLY A 690 -5.94 49.01 -9.44
CA GLY A 690 -6.56 48.19 -8.41
C GLY A 690 -7.42 48.98 -7.42
N ILE A 691 -7.07 50.23 -7.09
CA ILE A 691 -7.93 51.10 -6.26
C ILE A 691 -9.30 51.33 -6.92
N LYS A 692 -9.35 51.37 -8.26
CA LYS A 692 -10.57 51.67 -9.05
C LYS A 692 -11.46 50.44 -9.30
N LEU A 693 -10.86 49.27 -9.53
CA LEU A 693 -11.57 48.05 -9.93
C LEU A 693 -11.07 46.83 -9.17
N VAL A 694 -11.89 46.37 -8.22
CA VAL A 694 -11.82 45.04 -7.61
C VAL A 694 -13.24 44.51 -7.64
N ASP A 695 -13.45 43.44 -8.40
CA ASP A 695 -14.77 42.91 -8.75
C ASP A 695 -15.13 41.68 -7.89
N THR A 696 -14.13 40.97 -7.35
CA THR A 696 -14.31 39.77 -6.52
C THR A 696 -13.50 39.80 -5.22
N GLU A 697 -13.93 39.04 -4.20
CA GLU A 697 -13.22 38.94 -2.92
C GLU A 697 -11.83 38.29 -3.06
N GLN A 698 -11.69 37.32 -3.97
CA GLN A 698 -10.40 36.67 -4.24
C GLN A 698 -9.40 37.61 -4.90
N GLU A 699 -9.83 38.39 -5.90
CA GLU A 699 -9.01 39.47 -6.49
C GLU A 699 -8.62 40.50 -5.43
N ARG A 700 -9.55 40.89 -4.56
CA ARG A 700 -9.29 41.83 -3.45
C ARG A 700 -8.17 41.34 -2.56
N LYS A 701 -8.20 40.07 -2.17
CA LYS A 701 -7.18 39.47 -1.30
C LYS A 701 -5.80 39.54 -1.93
N GLU A 702 -5.67 39.12 -3.18
CA GLU A 702 -4.39 39.10 -3.91
C GLU A 702 -3.87 40.51 -4.19
N TYR A 703 -4.77 41.45 -4.51
CA TYR A 703 -4.44 42.86 -4.64
C TYR A 703 -3.89 43.45 -3.33
N LEU A 704 -4.57 43.25 -2.19
CA LEU A 704 -4.09 43.77 -0.89
C LEU A 704 -2.75 43.13 -0.47
N SER A 705 -2.53 41.85 -0.82
CA SER A 705 -1.22 41.19 -0.66
C SER A 705 -0.14 41.87 -1.49
N PHE A 706 -0.44 42.17 -2.76
CA PHE A 706 0.44 42.93 -3.65
C PHE A 706 0.77 44.32 -3.09
N VAL A 707 -0.22 45.07 -2.60
CA VAL A 707 -0.01 46.40 -1.99
C VAL A 707 0.93 46.32 -0.80
N THR A 708 0.73 45.32 0.07
CA THR A 708 1.59 45.08 1.23
C THR A 708 3.03 44.76 0.79
N CYS A 709 3.19 43.89 -0.22
CA CYS A 709 4.50 43.54 -0.77
C CYS A 709 5.19 44.75 -1.41
N PHE A 710 4.45 45.57 -2.15
CA PHE A 710 4.97 46.79 -2.76
C PHE A 710 5.47 47.77 -1.70
N ALA A 711 4.65 48.09 -0.71
CA ALA A 711 5.03 49.00 0.37
C ALA A 711 6.24 48.50 1.17
N LYS A 712 6.39 47.18 1.36
CA LYS A 712 7.53 46.59 2.09
C LYS A 712 8.87 46.74 1.36
N ASN A 713 8.85 46.72 0.03
CA ASN A 713 10.06 46.67 -0.79
C ASN A 713 10.50 48.04 -1.33
N VAL A 714 9.65 49.07 -1.26
CA VAL A 714 10.00 50.43 -1.69
C VAL A 714 10.86 51.14 -0.63
N ARG A 715 11.94 51.81 -1.05
CA ARG A 715 12.84 52.54 -0.12
C ARG A 715 12.20 53.75 0.56
N GLU A 716 11.27 54.43 -0.12
CA GLU A 716 10.67 55.67 0.37
C GLU A 716 9.14 55.56 0.41
N TRP A 717 8.57 55.52 1.62
CA TRP A 717 7.12 55.51 1.85
C TRP A 717 6.40 56.64 1.11
N ASN A 718 7.01 57.83 1.04
CA ASN A 718 6.43 59.01 0.40
C ASN A 718 6.06 58.78 -1.07
N ALA A 719 6.80 57.94 -1.80
CA ALA A 719 6.50 57.62 -3.19
C ALA A 719 5.20 56.81 -3.30
N VAL A 720 5.02 55.80 -2.44
CA VAL A 720 3.80 54.99 -2.37
C VAL A 720 2.62 55.85 -1.90
N TRP A 721 2.82 56.67 -0.86
CA TRP A 721 1.81 57.57 -0.33
C TRP A 721 1.31 58.58 -1.38
N THR A 722 2.21 59.19 -2.15
CA THR A 722 1.83 60.14 -3.21
C THR A 722 0.93 59.50 -4.27
N ILE A 723 1.19 58.24 -4.61
CA ILE A 723 0.37 57.49 -5.56
C ILE A 723 -1.02 57.22 -4.97
N ILE A 724 -1.08 56.74 -3.73
CA ILE A 724 -2.35 56.48 -3.04
C ILE A 724 -3.14 57.78 -2.93
N GLN A 725 -2.52 58.87 -2.47
CA GLN A 725 -3.16 60.18 -2.32
C GLN A 725 -3.70 60.72 -3.66
N SER A 726 -3.04 60.45 -4.80
CA SER A 726 -3.58 60.83 -6.12
C SER A 726 -4.91 60.16 -6.48
N CYS A 727 -5.33 59.15 -5.70
CA CYS A 727 -6.56 58.40 -5.85
C CYS A 727 -7.58 58.68 -4.74
N SER A 728 -7.40 59.76 -3.94
CA SER A 728 -8.25 60.08 -2.77
C SER A 728 -9.72 60.38 -3.07
N ASP A 729 -10.04 60.72 -4.32
CA ASP A 729 -11.40 61.09 -4.75
C ASP A 729 -12.31 59.87 -5.03
N LEU A 730 -11.81 58.64 -4.79
CA LEU A 730 -12.47 57.38 -5.09
C LEU A 730 -13.08 56.73 -3.83
N ASN A 731 -13.90 55.69 -4.01
CA ASN A 731 -14.68 54.99 -2.96
C ASN A 731 -13.91 54.83 -1.63
N ILE A 732 -14.42 55.48 -0.57
CA ILE A 732 -13.82 55.57 0.78
C ILE A 732 -13.45 54.18 1.34
N SER A 733 -14.30 53.17 1.15
CA SER A 733 -14.10 51.83 1.71
C SER A 733 -12.95 51.06 1.01
N LYS A 734 -12.84 51.17 -0.33
CA LYS A 734 -11.74 50.55 -1.10
C LYS A 734 -10.40 51.27 -0.89
N TYR A 735 -10.48 52.59 -0.80
CA TYR A 735 -9.34 53.46 -0.49
C TYR A 735 -8.77 53.14 0.90
N PHE A 736 -9.64 53.01 1.91
CA PHE A 736 -9.24 52.66 3.28
C PHE A 736 -8.55 51.29 3.37
N ALA A 737 -9.09 50.26 2.70
CA ALA A 737 -8.47 48.93 2.68
C ALA A 737 -7.06 48.95 2.07
N THR A 738 -6.85 49.73 1.01
CA THR A 738 -5.53 49.89 0.36
C THR A 738 -4.54 50.58 1.29
N ILE A 739 -4.99 51.63 2.00
CA ILE A 739 -4.19 52.34 3.01
C ILE A 739 -3.77 51.40 4.15
N CYS A 740 -4.71 50.62 4.69
CA CYS A 740 -4.43 49.63 5.73
C CYS A 740 -3.45 48.55 5.25
N ALA A 741 -3.53 48.12 3.98
CA ALA A 741 -2.57 47.18 3.40
C ALA A 741 -1.17 47.79 3.24
N ALA A 742 -1.07 49.06 2.88
CA ALA A 742 0.19 49.76 2.66
C ALA A 742 0.92 50.15 3.97
N THR A 743 0.22 50.15 5.12
CA THR A 743 0.82 50.51 6.42
C THR A 743 1.65 49.36 6.98
N ILE A 744 2.95 49.61 7.23
CA ILE A 744 3.91 48.57 7.64
C ILE A 744 4.77 49.02 8.83
N ASP A 745 5.12 50.30 8.90
CA ASP A 745 6.06 50.87 9.87
C ASP A 745 5.50 52.12 10.57
N GLU A 746 6.31 52.72 11.44
CA GLU A 746 5.89 53.87 12.24
C GLU A 746 5.65 55.13 11.39
N ASP A 747 6.43 55.31 10.32
CA ASP A 747 6.34 56.50 9.45
C ASP A 747 5.10 56.45 8.55
N SER A 748 4.78 55.28 8.00
CA SER A 748 3.51 55.03 7.30
C SER A 748 2.31 55.21 8.24
N TYR A 749 2.38 54.71 9.47
CA TYR A 749 1.31 54.88 10.46
C TYR A 749 1.09 56.35 10.86
N LYS A 750 2.16 57.13 11.10
CA LYS A 750 2.05 58.56 11.44
C LYS A 750 1.23 59.35 10.41
N THR A 751 1.41 59.03 9.14
CA THR A 751 0.71 59.67 8.01
C THR A 751 -0.79 59.33 8.02
N ILE A 752 -1.12 58.08 8.35
CA ILE A 752 -2.47 57.52 8.22
C ILE A 752 -3.29 57.65 9.51
N ARG A 753 -2.65 57.87 10.66
CA ARG A 753 -3.27 57.97 11.99
C ARG A 753 -4.54 58.83 12.01
N LYS A 754 -4.47 60.03 11.43
CA LYS A 754 -5.61 60.95 11.37
C LYS A 754 -6.75 60.41 10.50
N ILE A 755 -6.43 59.73 9.40
CA ILE A 755 -7.41 59.12 8.49
C ILE A 755 -8.13 57.96 9.19
N ILE A 756 -7.44 57.15 10.00
CA ILE A 756 -8.07 56.12 10.82
C ILE A 756 -9.07 56.77 11.79
N GLN A 757 -8.65 57.82 12.51
CA GLN A 757 -9.53 58.53 13.43
C GLN A 757 -10.77 59.12 12.75
N ASP A 758 -10.60 59.74 11.58
CA ASP A 758 -11.69 60.34 10.80
C ASP A 758 -12.63 59.27 10.23
N SER A 759 -12.08 58.12 9.80
CA SER A 759 -12.84 57.01 9.22
C SER A 759 -13.75 56.36 10.26
N LEU A 760 -13.26 56.14 11.49
CA LEU A 760 -14.05 55.53 12.57
C LEU A 760 -15.35 56.30 12.89
N ASN A 761 -15.44 57.59 12.54
CA ASN A 761 -16.64 58.40 12.72
C ASN A 761 -17.64 58.33 11.55
N THR A 762 -17.44 57.43 10.58
CA THR A 762 -18.32 57.24 9.42
C THR A 762 -19.30 56.07 9.60
N ASP A 763 -20.38 56.04 8.82
CA ASP A 763 -21.43 55.01 8.90
C ASP A 763 -20.94 53.58 8.55
N ASP A 764 -19.77 53.41 7.93
CA ASP A 764 -19.18 52.11 7.49
C ASP A 764 -18.13 51.56 8.48
N PHE A 765 -18.26 51.91 9.76
CA PHE A 765 -17.32 51.55 10.84
C PHE A 765 -17.00 50.05 10.94
N SER A 766 -17.97 49.17 10.69
CA SER A 766 -17.79 47.71 10.80
C SER A 766 -16.78 47.16 9.78
N ALA A 767 -16.85 47.61 8.53
CA ALA A 767 -15.91 47.21 7.49
C ALA A 767 -14.50 47.75 7.76
N GLN A 768 -14.40 48.97 8.29
CA GLN A 768 -13.13 49.60 8.60
C GLN A 768 -12.39 48.89 9.75
N ILE A 769 -13.10 48.48 10.80
CA ILE A 769 -12.49 47.68 11.87
C ILE A 769 -11.89 46.39 11.34
N GLN A 770 -12.57 45.71 10.42
CA GLN A 770 -12.03 44.48 9.83
C GLN A 770 -10.74 44.72 9.03
N GLU A 771 -10.62 45.87 8.35
CA GLU A 771 -9.37 46.24 7.66
C GLU A 771 -8.25 46.64 8.64
N ILE A 772 -8.60 47.31 9.76
CA ILE A 772 -7.66 47.61 10.85
C ILE A 772 -7.14 46.31 11.47
N LEU A 773 -7.99 45.31 11.71
CA LEU A 773 -7.59 44.01 12.24
C LEU A 773 -6.57 43.32 11.32
N LYS A 774 -6.82 43.31 10.02
CA LYS A 774 -5.88 42.77 9.02
C LYS A 774 -4.55 43.53 9.04
N MET A 775 -4.57 44.84 9.24
CA MET A 775 -3.38 45.69 9.34
C MET A 775 -2.55 45.37 10.59
N VAL A 776 -3.19 45.28 11.77
CA VAL A 776 -2.54 45.03 13.07
C VAL A 776 -1.66 43.77 13.05
N THR A 777 -2.05 42.73 12.32
CA THR A 777 -1.29 41.46 12.22
C THR A 777 0.17 41.60 11.77
N ARG A 778 0.53 42.74 11.14
CA ARG A 778 1.85 43.00 10.56
C ARG A 778 2.64 44.10 11.28
N LEU A 779 2.06 44.74 12.29
CA LEU A 779 2.63 45.94 12.92
C LEU A 779 3.35 45.61 14.23
N ASN A 780 4.27 46.49 14.63
CA ASN A 780 4.97 46.40 15.91
C ASN A 780 4.06 46.79 17.09
N GLU A 781 4.32 46.23 18.28
CA GLU A 781 3.51 46.44 19.50
C GLU A 781 3.26 47.92 19.81
N GLY A 782 4.27 48.80 19.69
CA GLY A 782 4.11 50.23 19.97
C GLY A 782 3.08 50.94 19.07
N ILE A 783 2.96 50.52 17.81
CA ILE A 783 1.94 51.05 16.89
C ILE A 783 0.57 50.50 17.28
N ILE A 784 0.50 49.22 17.64
CA ILE A 784 -0.73 48.55 18.08
C ILE A 784 -1.30 49.23 19.34
N VAL A 785 -0.45 49.58 20.31
CA VAL A 785 -0.85 50.36 21.50
C VAL A 785 -1.51 51.69 21.08
N SER A 786 -0.90 52.43 20.15
CA SER A 786 -1.43 53.71 19.65
C SER A 786 -2.78 53.56 18.92
N ILE A 787 -3.02 52.42 18.27
CA ILE A 787 -4.30 52.09 17.62
C ILE A 787 -5.35 51.78 18.69
N ILE A 788 -5.02 50.95 19.68
CA ILE A 788 -5.94 50.61 20.78
C ILE A 788 -6.35 51.86 21.55
N GLU A 789 -5.42 52.77 21.84
CA GLU A 789 -5.75 54.03 22.52
C GLU A 789 -6.78 54.87 21.72
N GLN A 790 -6.67 54.90 20.39
CA GLN A 790 -7.66 55.57 19.54
C GLN A 790 -9.01 54.85 19.54
N LEU A 791 -9.01 53.52 19.51
CA LEU A 791 -10.24 52.73 19.60
C LEU A 791 -10.92 52.92 20.95
N ILE A 792 -10.17 52.95 22.06
CA ILE A 792 -10.70 53.25 23.40
C ILE A 792 -11.26 54.67 23.44
N GLU A 793 -10.55 55.67 22.89
CA GLU A 793 -11.02 57.05 22.83
C GLU A 793 -12.34 57.15 22.05
N PHE A 794 -12.43 56.49 20.90
CA PHE A 794 -13.67 56.40 20.11
C PHE A 794 -14.80 55.76 20.93
N ALA A 795 -14.55 54.61 21.56
CA ALA A 795 -15.54 53.90 22.37
C ALA A 795 -16.10 54.75 23.52
N THR A 796 -15.29 55.65 24.09
CA THR A 796 -15.73 56.57 25.15
C THR A 796 -16.53 57.77 24.67
N LYS A 797 -16.34 58.20 23.41
CA LYS A 797 -17.01 59.37 22.83
C LYS A 797 -18.36 59.01 22.23
N GLU A 798 -18.49 57.80 21.68
CA GLU A 798 -19.72 57.34 21.04
C GLU A 798 -20.84 57.07 22.06
N THR A 799 -22.02 57.60 21.80
CA THR A 799 -23.17 57.54 22.74
C THR A 799 -24.24 56.54 22.32
N HIS A 800 -24.20 56.02 21.09
CA HIS A 800 -25.28 55.20 20.52
C HIS A 800 -25.14 53.68 20.74
N TRP A 801 -24.15 53.23 21.53
CA TRP A 801 -23.90 51.80 21.81
C TRP A 801 -25.15 51.03 22.27
N GLU A 802 -26.04 51.67 23.02
CA GLU A 802 -27.28 51.06 23.54
C GLU A 802 -28.29 50.69 22.43
N THR A 803 -28.18 51.30 21.25
CA THR A 803 -29.08 51.05 20.12
C THR A 803 -28.55 50.00 19.13
N LEU A 804 -27.32 49.52 19.29
CA LEU A 804 -26.59 48.71 18.30
C LEU A 804 -25.83 47.53 18.96
N PRO A 805 -26.54 46.49 19.44
CA PRO A 805 -25.92 45.36 20.15
C PRO A 805 -24.92 44.54 19.32
N ASP A 806 -25.19 44.33 18.03
CA ASP A 806 -24.29 43.56 17.14
C ASP A 806 -22.93 44.26 16.94
N LEU A 807 -22.92 45.60 16.95
CA LEU A 807 -21.69 46.38 16.84
C LEU A 807 -20.88 46.37 18.14
N VAL A 808 -21.53 46.27 19.30
CA VAL A 808 -20.85 46.09 20.59
C VAL A 808 -20.09 44.76 20.59
N GLU A 809 -20.70 43.68 20.09
CA GLU A 809 -20.05 42.38 19.98
C GLU A 809 -18.90 42.39 18.98
N LEU A 810 -19.09 42.98 17.79
CA LEU A 810 -18.03 43.14 16.80
C LEU A 810 -16.84 43.91 17.39
N PHE A 811 -17.09 44.99 18.12
CA PHE A 811 -16.02 45.80 18.72
C PHE A 811 -15.29 45.05 19.84
N ALA A 812 -16.02 44.35 20.71
CA ALA A 812 -15.44 43.57 21.80
C ALA A 812 -14.54 42.44 21.27
N THR A 813 -15.00 41.72 20.25
CA THR A 813 -14.23 40.65 19.60
C THR A 813 -13.02 41.20 18.85
N SER A 814 -13.15 42.34 18.18
CA SER A 814 -12.05 43.01 17.50
C SER A 814 -10.97 43.47 18.49
N LEU A 815 -11.35 44.10 19.60
CA LEU A 815 -10.38 44.47 20.64
C LEU A 815 -9.66 43.26 21.22
N GLN A 816 -10.38 42.17 21.48
CA GLN A 816 -9.80 40.92 21.94
C GLN A 816 -8.77 40.37 20.92
N GLU A 817 -9.09 40.36 19.64
CA GLU A 817 -8.15 39.94 18.60
C GLU A 817 -6.89 40.81 18.59
N ILE A 818 -7.03 42.14 18.65
CA ILE A 818 -5.89 43.06 18.72
C ILE A 818 -5.06 42.79 20.00
N GLY A 819 -5.72 42.53 21.13
CA GLY A 819 -5.08 42.20 22.40
C GLY A 819 -4.19 40.95 22.34
N THR A 820 -4.43 40.03 21.38
CA THR A 820 -3.54 38.86 21.20
C THR A 820 -2.10 39.24 20.83
N TYR A 821 -1.92 40.39 20.17
CA TYR A 821 -0.63 40.91 19.71
C TYR A 821 0.09 41.80 20.74
N LEU A 822 -0.48 42.03 21.93
CA LEU A 822 0.14 42.83 22.99
C LEU A 822 0.72 41.95 24.10
N ASP A 823 1.98 42.15 24.48
CA ASP A 823 2.58 41.41 25.59
C ASP A 823 2.75 42.27 26.84
N GLU A 824 3.79 43.09 26.94
CA GLU A 824 4.08 43.89 28.14
C GLU A 824 3.07 45.04 28.33
N SER A 825 2.61 45.63 27.23
CA SER A 825 1.71 46.79 27.26
C SER A 825 0.26 46.44 27.63
N HIS A 826 -0.10 45.15 27.53
CA HIS A 826 -1.46 44.67 27.77
C HIS A 826 -1.94 44.95 29.20
N ALA A 827 -1.07 44.75 30.20
CA ALA A 827 -1.42 44.93 31.61
C ALA A 827 -1.80 46.39 31.94
N ALA A 828 -1.03 47.35 31.43
CA ALA A 828 -1.28 48.77 31.66
C ALA A 828 -2.61 49.23 31.05
N ILE A 829 -2.91 48.80 29.81
CA ILE A 829 -4.18 49.12 29.13
C ILE A 829 -5.34 48.44 29.86
N THR A 830 -5.18 47.19 30.28
CA THR A 830 -6.21 46.46 31.02
C THR A 830 -6.61 47.17 32.30
N MET A 831 -5.65 47.70 33.07
CA MET A 831 -5.94 48.44 34.30
C MET A 831 -6.83 49.67 34.01
N LYS A 832 -6.44 50.49 33.03
CA LYS A 832 -7.18 51.68 32.61
C LYS A 832 -8.61 51.33 32.17
N VAL A 833 -8.75 50.30 31.35
CA VAL A 833 -10.05 49.88 30.81
C VAL A 833 -10.93 49.23 31.88
N SER A 834 -10.36 48.49 32.83
CA SER A 834 -11.11 47.88 33.95
C SER A 834 -11.76 48.92 34.85
N GLU A 835 -11.07 50.03 35.12
CA GLU A 835 -11.62 51.17 35.88
C GLU A 835 -12.79 51.81 35.13
N MET A 836 -12.68 51.94 33.80
CA MET A 836 -13.76 52.48 32.96
C MET A 836 -14.97 51.55 32.91
N SER A 837 -14.77 50.23 32.81
CA SER A 837 -15.85 49.24 32.84
C SER A 837 -16.66 49.26 34.14
N ALA A 838 -16.07 49.69 35.26
CA ALA A 838 -16.81 49.87 36.51
C ALA A 838 -17.76 51.08 36.50
N MET A 839 -17.57 52.05 35.58
CA MET A 839 -18.36 53.28 35.55
C MET A 839 -19.71 53.14 34.81
N LYS A 840 -19.80 52.31 33.77
CA LYS A 840 -21.02 52.10 32.97
C LYS A 840 -21.18 50.63 32.53
N PRO A 841 -22.38 50.03 32.59
CA PRO A 841 -22.62 48.66 32.15
C PRO A 841 -22.24 48.38 30.68
N ILE A 842 -22.46 49.33 29.78
CA ILE A 842 -22.14 49.17 28.36
C ILE A 842 -20.63 48.98 28.11
N TYR A 843 -19.78 49.63 28.89
CA TYR A 843 -18.33 49.45 28.81
C TYR A 843 -17.87 48.09 29.32
N GLN A 844 -18.66 47.43 30.17
CA GLN A 844 -18.39 46.04 30.54
C GLN A 844 -18.54 45.15 29.31
N LYS A 845 -19.63 45.31 28.53
CA LYS A 845 -19.88 44.52 27.31
C LYS A 845 -18.87 44.77 26.18
N ILE A 846 -18.31 45.97 26.10
CA ILE A 846 -17.29 46.33 25.11
C ILE A 846 -15.92 45.73 25.48
N PHE A 847 -15.54 45.77 26.75
CA PHE A 847 -14.15 45.51 27.15
C PHE A 847 -13.91 44.17 27.87
N TYR A 848 -14.94 43.46 28.33
CA TYR A 848 -14.76 42.25 29.15
C TYR A 848 -13.90 41.16 28.47
N LEU A 849 -14.02 40.97 27.15
CA LEU A 849 -13.21 40.00 26.40
C LEU A 849 -11.72 40.36 26.40
N PHE A 850 -11.39 41.64 26.26
CA PHE A 850 -10.02 42.15 26.32
C PHE A 850 -9.46 42.03 27.74
N VAL A 851 -10.25 42.42 28.76
CA VAL A 851 -9.84 42.33 30.16
C VAL A 851 -9.56 40.88 30.59
N ALA A 852 -10.33 39.90 30.08
CA ALA A 852 -10.15 38.48 30.36
C ALA A 852 -8.79 37.91 29.87
N GLN A 853 -8.11 38.58 28.92
CA GLN A 853 -6.79 38.17 28.40
C GLN A 853 -5.64 38.46 29.38
N THR A 854 -5.86 39.26 30.42
CA THR A 854 -4.82 39.64 31.38
C THR A 854 -4.15 38.46 32.06
N GLN A 855 -2.83 38.53 32.23
CA GLN A 855 -2.06 37.51 32.94
C GLN A 855 -2.00 37.76 34.46
N GLU A 856 -2.52 38.89 34.93
CA GLU A 856 -2.54 39.30 36.34
C GLU A 856 -3.64 38.59 37.15
N VAL A 857 -3.27 37.45 37.76
CA VAL A 857 -4.16 36.61 38.59
C VAL A 857 -4.88 37.38 39.69
N ASN A 858 -4.15 38.24 40.42
CA ASN A 858 -4.72 39.02 41.52
C ASN A 858 -5.76 40.04 41.04
N HIS A 859 -5.59 40.56 39.83
CA HIS A 859 -6.54 41.50 39.22
C HIS A 859 -7.82 40.77 38.80
N LEU A 860 -7.69 39.62 38.11
CA LEU A 860 -8.84 38.77 37.76
C LEU A 860 -9.66 38.36 38.98
N ARG A 861 -9.00 38.00 40.09
CA ARG A 861 -9.67 37.65 41.34
C ARG A 861 -10.51 38.81 41.90
N LYS A 862 -9.98 40.04 41.86
CA LYS A 862 -10.72 41.24 42.31
C LYS A 862 -11.93 41.52 41.43
N LEU A 863 -11.78 41.41 40.11
CA LEU A 863 -12.87 41.66 39.15
C LEU A 863 -13.98 40.61 39.27
N MET A 864 -13.62 39.34 39.42
CA MET A 864 -14.57 38.24 39.56
C MET A 864 -15.41 38.32 40.85
N MET A 865 -14.84 38.86 41.93
CA MET A 865 -15.54 39.09 43.21
C MET A 865 -16.35 40.39 43.24
N ASN A 866 -16.21 41.28 42.24
CA ASN A 866 -16.93 42.55 42.21
C ASN A 866 -18.34 42.36 41.64
N GLU A 867 -19.36 42.51 42.49
CA GLU A 867 -20.78 42.38 42.13
C GLU A 867 -21.30 43.45 41.16
N GLN A 868 -20.53 44.51 40.90
CA GLN A 868 -20.87 45.52 39.88
C GLN A 868 -20.74 45.00 38.45
N PHE A 869 -20.02 43.89 38.24
CA PHE A 869 -19.91 43.25 36.95
C PHE A 869 -21.06 42.28 36.72
N GLU A 870 -21.61 42.28 35.49
CA GLU A 870 -22.59 41.27 35.06
C GLU A 870 -22.07 39.83 35.25
N LEU A 871 -22.97 38.90 35.53
CA LEU A 871 -22.65 37.48 35.81
C LEU A 871 -21.79 36.86 34.70
N ASP A 872 -22.10 37.13 33.43
CA ASP A 872 -21.34 36.64 32.27
C ASP A 872 -19.87 37.06 32.28
N ALA A 873 -19.59 38.33 32.64
CA ALA A 873 -18.23 38.84 32.73
C ALA A 873 -17.49 38.19 33.91
N ARG A 874 -18.17 38.03 35.06
CA ARG A 874 -17.62 37.37 36.24
C ARG A 874 -17.28 35.90 35.98
N LEU A 875 -18.15 35.16 35.27
CA LEU A 875 -17.92 33.78 34.85
C LEU A 875 -16.70 33.67 33.91
N LEU A 876 -16.56 34.60 32.96
CA LEU A 876 -15.40 34.64 32.07
C LEU A 876 -14.09 34.94 32.83
N PHE A 877 -14.12 35.89 33.77
CA PHE A 877 -12.97 36.19 34.62
C PHE A 877 -12.62 35.01 35.53
N PHE A 878 -13.61 34.27 36.02
CA PHE A 878 -13.40 33.03 36.78
C PHE A 878 -12.72 31.95 35.92
N TYR A 879 -13.21 31.68 34.71
CA TYR A 879 -12.56 30.75 33.78
C TYR A 879 -11.12 31.15 33.46
N SER A 880 -10.91 32.43 33.19
CA SER A 880 -9.60 33.06 32.96
C SER A 880 -8.65 32.88 34.15
N LEU A 881 -9.15 33.02 35.37
CA LEU A 881 -8.40 32.86 36.61
C LEU A 881 -7.96 31.40 36.80
N ILE A 882 -8.90 30.47 36.76
CA ILE A 882 -8.65 29.03 36.99
C ILE A 882 -7.66 28.47 35.96
N ASN A 883 -7.79 28.86 34.68
CA ASN A 883 -6.86 28.45 33.63
C ASN A 883 -5.40 28.86 33.94
N ARG A 884 -5.20 30.01 34.61
CA ARG A 884 -3.87 30.57 34.90
C ARG A 884 -3.26 30.06 36.20
N THR A 885 -4.08 29.75 37.21
CA THR A 885 -3.65 29.35 38.56
C THR A 885 -3.55 27.85 38.79
N GLN A 886 -4.23 27.01 38.00
CA GLN A 886 -4.32 25.55 38.21
C GLN A 886 -4.83 25.15 39.62
N ALA A 887 -5.52 26.06 40.31
CA ALA A 887 -5.93 25.91 41.71
C ALA A 887 -7.19 25.03 41.89
N THR A 888 -7.36 24.48 43.09
CA THR A 888 -8.54 23.71 43.54
C THR A 888 -9.74 24.62 43.81
N SER A 889 -10.95 24.03 43.82
CA SER A 889 -12.30 24.64 43.82
C SER A 889 -12.68 25.66 44.91
N THR A 890 -11.73 26.15 45.71
CA THR A 890 -11.99 27.02 46.87
C THR A 890 -12.24 28.50 46.52
N GLU A 891 -12.16 28.90 45.25
CA GLU A 891 -12.30 30.30 44.81
C GLU A 891 -13.72 30.70 44.35
N ILE A 892 -14.73 29.84 44.55
CA ILE A 892 -16.12 30.11 44.17
C ILE A 892 -16.76 31.11 45.16
N PRO A 893 -17.51 32.13 44.69
CA PRO A 893 -18.23 33.07 45.55
C PRO A 893 -19.20 32.37 46.53
N VAL A 894 -19.26 32.88 47.77
CA VAL A 894 -20.17 32.40 48.83
C VAL A 894 -21.48 33.19 48.73
N ASN A 895 -22.61 32.53 48.50
CA ASN A 895 -23.97 33.08 48.20
C ASN A 895 -24.35 33.12 46.70
N LEU A 896 -24.30 31.96 46.04
CA LEU A 896 -24.79 31.80 44.66
C LEU A 896 -26.14 31.07 44.65
N SER A 897 -27.01 31.40 43.70
CA SER A 897 -28.18 30.58 43.40
C SER A 897 -27.78 29.19 42.89
N PRO A 898 -28.65 28.16 42.97
CA PRO A 898 -28.34 26.82 42.46
C PRO A 898 -27.90 26.82 40.99
N LYS A 899 -28.50 27.68 40.15
CA LYS A 899 -28.14 27.86 38.74
C LYS A 899 -26.76 28.50 38.56
N GLU A 900 -26.45 29.54 39.32
CA GLU A 900 -25.13 30.18 39.27
C GLU A 900 -24.04 29.21 39.73
N HIS A 901 -24.29 28.44 40.78
CA HIS A 901 -23.36 27.43 41.26
C HIS A 901 -23.06 26.36 40.20
N GLU A 902 -24.08 25.88 39.48
CA GLU A 902 -23.92 24.97 38.33
C GLU A 902 -23.06 25.59 37.21
N LEU A 903 -23.25 26.88 36.90
CA LEU A 903 -22.45 27.59 35.88
C LEU A 903 -20.98 27.75 36.31
N PHE A 904 -20.72 28.15 37.56
CA PHE A 904 -19.34 28.21 38.08
C PHE A 904 -18.66 26.84 38.08
N GLN A 905 -19.39 25.77 38.45
CA GLN A 905 -18.88 24.39 38.36
C GLN A 905 -18.57 23.99 36.90
N THR A 906 -19.43 24.37 35.95
CA THR A 906 -19.23 24.09 34.52
C THR A 906 -18.00 24.80 33.95
N TYR A 907 -17.83 26.09 34.27
CA TYR A 907 -16.66 26.87 33.85
C TYR A 907 -15.37 26.36 34.51
N PHE A 908 -15.43 25.87 35.76
CA PHE A 908 -14.31 25.19 36.41
C PHE A 908 -13.91 23.91 35.66
N VAL A 909 -14.85 23.02 35.37
CA VAL A 909 -14.59 21.77 34.60
C VAL A 909 -13.97 22.10 33.24
N LYS A 910 -14.51 23.10 32.54
CA LYS A 910 -13.96 23.57 31.27
C LYS A 910 -12.51 24.06 31.39
N ALA A 911 -12.21 24.89 32.40
CA ALA A 911 -10.86 25.40 32.62
C ALA A 911 -9.88 24.27 32.97
N ALA A 912 -10.34 23.32 33.79
CA ALA A 912 -9.57 22.15 34.20
C ALA A 912 -9.24 21.23 33.01
N LEU A 913 -10.17 21.00 32.08
CA LEU A 913 -9.91 20.26 30.84
C LEU A 913 -8.82 20.94 29.98
N LEU A 914 -8.85 22.27 29.90
CA LEU A 914 -7.91 23.04 29.08
C LEU A 914 -6.49 23.16 29.68
N ASN A 915 -6.33 23.27 31.00
CA ASN A 915 -5.00 23.46 31.61
C ASN A 915 -4.83 22.93 33.06
N GLY A 916 -5.79 22.22 33.61
CA GLY A 916 -5.75 21.71 34.99
C GLY A 916 -4.95 20.41 35.15
N PRO A 917 -4.55 20.06 36.39
CA PRO A 917 -3.93 18.77 36.70
C PRO A 917 -4.99 17.66 36.64
N TRP A 918 -5.13 17.02 35.49
CA TRP A 918 -6.02 15.85 35.34
C TRP A 918 -5.27 14.60 35.80
N ASN A 919 -5.71 14.00 36.89
CA ASN A 919 -5.18 12.74 37.41
C ASN A 919 -5.69 11.54 36.57
N GLN A 920 -5.00 10.38 36.64
CA GLN A 920 -5.31 9.13 35.92
C GLN A 920 -6.72 8.55 36.16
N ARG A 921 -7.59 9.22 36.94
CA ARG A 921 -8.96 8.78 37.28
C ARG A 921 -10.07 9.80 36.96
N GLY A 922 -9.74 10.95 36.36
CA GLY A 922 -10.70 12.02 36.06
C GLY A 922 -10.91 13.03 37.19
N SER A 923 -11.27 14.27 36.85
CA SER A 923 -11.65 15.30 37.85
C SER A 923 -12.92 14.86 38.61
N PRO A 924 -12.90 14.85 39.95
CA PRO A 924 -14.08 14.51 40.75
C PRO A 924 -15.25 15.46 40.49
N GLU A 925 -14.97 16.74 40.21
CA GLU A 925 -15.96 17.75 39.87
C GLU A 925 -16.66 17.46 38.53
N CYS A 926 -15.93 16.93 37.55
CA CYS A 926 -16.50 16.50 36.28
C CYS A 926 -17.40 15.27 36.46
N LYS A 927 -16.98 14.28 37.27
CA LYS A 927 -17.81 13.10 37.59
C LYS A 927 -19.08 13.50 38.33
N GLU A 928 -18.97 14.41 39.29
CA GLU A 928 -20.11 14.94 40.05
C GLU A 928 -21.11 15.64 39.11
N LEU A 929 -20.62 16.49 38.21
CA LEU A 929 -21.46 17.17 37.22
C LEU A 929 -22.19 16.18 36.31
N LEU A 930 -21.49 15.17 35.75
CA LEU A 930 -22.10 14.14 34.90
C LEU A 930 -23.13 13.29 35.67
N SER A 931 -22.86 12.98 36.94
CA SER A 931 -23.78 12.23 37.81
C SER A 931 -25.05 13.03 38.14
N ARG A 932 -24.92 14.35 38.32
CA ARG A 932 -26.05 15.26 38.52
C ARG A 932 -26.91 15.42 37.26
N ILE A 933 -26.27 15.49 36.09
CA ILE A 933 -26.96 15.48 34.78
C ILE A 933 -27.74 14.15 34.61
N ALA A 934 -27.09 13.02 34.87
CA ALA A 934 -27.68 11.69 34.71
C ALA A 934 -28.87 11.47 35.66
N SER A 935 -28.78 11.94 36.91
CA SER A 935 -29.88 11.86 37.90
C SER A 935 -31.01 12.88 37.69
N GLY A 936 -30.82 13.88 36.82
CA GLY A 936 -31.78 14.97 36.63
C GLY A 936 -31.90 15.94 37.80
N SER A 937 -30.88 16.00 38.67
CA SER A 937 -30.82 16.87 39.85
C SER A 937 -30.26 18.28 39.55
N ILE A 938 -30.22 18.65 38.26
CA ILE A 938 -29.77 19.95 37.77
C ILE A 938 -30.94 20.89 37.52
N SER A 939 -30.74 22.16 37.82
CA SER A 939 -31.71 23.23 37.56
C SER A 939 -31.56 23.86 36.17
N SER A 940 -30.41 23.64 35.52
CA SER A 940 -30.07 24.05 34.15
C SER A 940 -30.25 22.87 33.17
N ASP A 941 -30.30 23.16 31.87
CA ASP A 941 -30.32 22.12 30.83
C ASP A 941 -28.94 21.44 30.71
N GLY A 942 -28.89 20.11 30.81
CA GLY A 942 -27.64 19.33 30.78
C GLY A 942 -26.91 19.43 29.45
N THR A 943 -27.65 19.52 28.33
CA THR A 943 -27.07 19.69 27.00
C THR A 943 -26.37 21.05 26.89
N GLU A 944 -26.97 22.12 27.44
CA GLU A 944 -26.38 23.46 27.44
C GLU A 944 -25.09 23.55 28.25
N LEU A 945 -25.03 22.87 29.42
CA LEU A 945 -23.80 22.81 30.22
C LEU A 945 -22.66 22.10 29.48
N LEU A 946 -22.96 21.00 28.79
CA LEU A 946 -21.98 20.30 27.95
C LEU A 946 -21.57 21.13 26.73
N ARG A 947 -22.50 21.89 26.14
CA ARG A 947 -22.18 22.85 25.06
C ARG A 947 -21.16 23.89 25.51
N ILE A 948 -21.33 24.45 26.70
CA ILE A 948 -20.36 25.39 27.30
C ILE A 948 -18.99 24.72 27.49
N ILE A 949 -18.95 23.47 28.00
CA ILE A 949 -17.69 22.73 28.21
C ILE A 949 -16.92 22.54 26.90
N PHE A 950 -17.60 22.17 25.81
CA PHE A 950 -16.96 21.84 24.53
C PHE A 950 -16.85 23.00 23.53
N ASP A 951 -17.42 24.18 23.84
CA ASP A 951 -17.25 25.36 22.98
C ASP A 951 -15.84 25.95 23.11
N PHE A 952 -14.96 25.67 22.17
CA PHE A 952 -13.63 26.30 22.06
C PHE A 952 -13.52 27.21 20.83
N THR A 953 -14.65 27.58 20.24
CA THR A 953 -14.72 28.32 18.97
C THR A 953 -15.30 29.72 19.14
N SER A 954 -16.14 29.94 20.16
CA SER A 954 -16.62 31.28 20.46
C SER A 954 -15.51 32.18 21.00
N SER A 955 -15.65 33.49 20.77
CA SER A 955 -14.68 34.49 21.21
C SER A 955 -14.42 34.46 22.72
N LYS A 956 -15.39 34.03 23.54
CA LYS A 956 -15.23 33.89 25.00
C LYS A 956 -14.23 32.78 25.36
N PHE A 957 -14.23 31.67 24.62
CA PHE A 957 -13.56 30.42 25.03
C PHE A 957 -12.44 29.97 24.10
N ASP A 958 -12.26 30.62 22.96
CA ASP A 958 -11.14 30.38 22.06
C ASP A 958 -9.80 30.50 22.83
N PRO A 959 -9.02 29.41 22.92
CA PRO A 959 -7.76 29.40 23.67
C PRO A 959 -6.69 30.38 23.15
N ILE A 960 -6.72 30.72 21.86
CA ILE A 960 -5.82 31.68 21.23
C ILE A 960 -6.27 33.09 21.57
N ARG A 961 -7.54 33.43 21.25
CA ARG A 961 -8.09 34.77 21.49
C ARG A 961 -8.10 35.14 22.96
N GLY A 962 -8.38 34.20 23.87
CA GLY A 962 -8.40 34.46 25.31
C GLY A 962 -7.03 34.50 26.02
N LYS A 963 -5.92 34.27 25.30
CA LYS A 963 -4.57 34.05 25.88
C LYS A 963 -4.57 33.02 27.01
N TYR A 964 -5.37 31.95 26.85
CA TYR A 964 -5.45 30.86 27.81
C TYR A 964 -4.27 29.91 27.64
N LYS A 965 -3.71 29.43 28.77
CA LYS A 965 -2.69 28.38 28.78
C LYS A 965 -3.29 27.11 28.18
N ARG A 966 -2.58 26.49 27.23
CA ARG A 966 -3.00 25.27 26.52
C ARG A 966 -1.77 24.48 26.05
N SER A 967 -1.93 23.17 25.85
CA SER A 967 -0.95 22.33 25.13
C SER A 967 -1.14 22.41 23.61
N ILE A 968 -0.13 22.02 22.82
CA ILE A 968 -0.23 21.95 21.36
C ILE A 968 -1.38 21.03 20.92
N LEU A 969 -1.48 19.85 21.53
CA LEU A 969 -2.54 18.86 21.28
C LEU A 969 -3.68 18.93 22.30
N TYR A 970 -4.05 20.16 22.73
CA TYR A 970 -5.10 20.31 23.74
C TYR A 970 -6.42 19.70 23.30
N GLN A 971 -6.72 19.69 21.99
CA GLN A 971 -7.99 19.17 21.50
C GLN A 971 -8.12 17.66 21.70
N GLN A 972 -7.09 16.91 21.29
CA GLN A 972 -6.95 15.48 21.54
C GLN A 972 -6.93 15.18 23.03
N ARG A 973 -6.17 15.96 23.80
CA ARG A 973 -6.06 15.75 25.25
C ARG A 973 -7.41 15.89 25.95
N ILE A 974 -8.15 16.97 25.69
CA ILE A 974 -9.49 17.19 26.25
C ILE A 974 -10.42 16.03 25.89
N PHE A 975 -10.39 15.58 24.64
CA PHE A 975 -11.19 14.46 24.17
C PHE A 975 -10.92 13.19 24.99
N PHE A 976 -9.66 12.78 25.14
CA PHE A 976 -9.31 11.56 25.89
C PHE A 976 -9.57 11.68 27.40
N LEU A 977 -9.30 12.84 28.00
CA LEU A 977 -9.53 13.06 29.43
C LEU A 977 -11.03 13.02 29.77
N PHE A 978 -11.86 13.60 28.90
CA PHE A 978 -13.31 13.54 29.06
C PHE A 978 -13.84 12.13 28.81
N LEU A 979 -13.39 11.46 27.74
CA LEU A 979 -13.81 10.09 27.40
C LEU A 979 -13.56 9.13 28.57
N GLN A 980 -12.37 9.15 29.17
CA GLN A 980 -12.05 8.33 30.34
C GLN A 980 -12.97 8.60 31.54
N THR A 981 -13.32 9.87 31.75
CA THR A 981 -14.20 10.28 32.86
C THR A 981 -15.63 9.85 32.58
N PHE A 982 -16.08 10.00 31.34
CA PHE A 982 -17.39 9.62 30.84
C PHE A 982 -17.60 8.10 30.94
N ASP A 983 -16.63 7.29 30.49
CA ASP A 983 -16.67 5.83 30.58
C ASP A 983 -16.81 5.37 32.03
N SER A 984 -15.96 5.89 32.92
CA SER A 984 -16.04 5.59 34.36
C SER A 984 -17.38 5.99 34.97
N THR A 985 -17.98 7.10 34.55
CA THR A 985 -19.29 7.51 35.06
C THR A 985 -20.41 6.61 34.50
N ILE A 986 -20.34 6.17 33.24
CA ILE A 986 -21.33 5.25 32.68
C ILE A 986 -21.33 3.91 33.43
N GLU A 987 -20.16 3.38 33.78
CA GLU A 987 -20.04 2.11 34.51
C GLU A 987 -20.78 2.14 35.86
N ASP A 988 -20.80 3.30 36.53
CA ASP A 988 -21.40 3.49 37.86
C ASP A 988 -22.92 3.74 37.83
N LEU A 989 -23.52 3.99 36.65
CA LEU A 989 -24.93 4.40 36.51
C LEU A 989 -25.89 3.23 36.24
N ASN A 990 -27.17 3.41 36.59
CA ASN A 990 -28.24 2.51 36.17
C ASN A 990 -28.67 2.75 34.71
N GLU A 991 -29.37 1.80 34.08
CA GLU A 991 -29.73 1.87 32.66
C GLU A 991 -30.56 3.13 32.28
N GLU A 992 -31.48 3.56 33.14
CA GLU A 992 -32.29 4.78 32.90
C GLU A 992 -31.42 6.05 32.90
N SER A 993 -30.49 6.16 33.87
CA SER A 993 -29.58 7.31 33.98
C SER A 993 -28.50 7.29 32.90
N LYS A 994 -28.05 6.11 32.46
CA LYS A 994 -27.16 5.95 31.30
C LYS A 994 -27.81 6.52 30.05
N MET A 995 -29.06 6.15 29.79
CA MET A 995 -29.78 6.62 28.60
C MET A 995 -29.99 8.13 28.60
N LYS A 996 -30.28 8.72 29.78
CA LYS A 996 -30.43 10.17 29.93
C LYS A 996 -29.10 10.93 29.77
N LEU A 997 -27.99 10.36 30.24
CA LEU A 997 -26.67 10.96 30.05
C LEU A 997 -26.23 10.88 28.58
N ILE A 998 -26.38 9.72 27.95
CA ILE A 998 -26.09 9.51 26.52
C ILE A 998 -26.95 10.45 25.66
N SER A 999 -28.20 10.72 26.03
CA SER A 999 -29.06 11.64 25.28
C SER A 999 -28.60 13.11 25.33
N THR A 1000 -27.72 13.48 26.27
CA THR A 1000 -27.15 14.84 26.39
C THR A 1000 -25.76 14.98 25.76
N ILE A 1001 -25.17 13.89 25.25
CA ILE A 1001 -23.75 13.84 24.83
C ILE A 1001 -23.46 14.51 23.46
N SER A 1002 -24.49 15.01 22.76
CA SER A 1002 -24.37 15.61 21.42
C SER A 1002 -23.22 16.63 21.29
N PRO A 1003 -23.02 17.57 22.25
CA PRO A 1003 -21.94 18.55 22.14
C PRO A 1003 -20.52 17.93 22.16
N PHE A 1004 -20.30 16.86 22.92
CA PHE A 1004 -19.02 16.13 22.93
C PHE A 1004 -18.78 15.41 21.61
N LEU A 1005 -19.83 14.80 21.05
CA LEU A 1005 -19.73 14.11 19.77
C LEU A 1005 -19.45 15.08 18.61
N HIS A 1006 -20.05 16.27 18.64
CA HIS A 1006 -19.74 17.31 17.67
C HIS A 1006 -18.28 17.77 17.79
N TYR A 1007 -17.79 17.94 19.03
CA TYR A 1007 -16.39 18.27 19.27
C TYR A 1007 -15.43 17.20 18.72
N ALA A 1008 -15.76 15.92 18.88
CA ALA A 1008 -14.93 14.80 18.40
C ALA A 1008 -14.74 14.75 16.88
N GLN A 1009 -15.65 15.32 16.08
CA GLN A 1009 -15.52 15.40 14.61
C GLN A 1009 -14.28 16.19 14.17
N ASN A 1010 -13.85 17.14 15.01
CA ASN A 1010 -12.72 18.02 14.72
C ASN A 1010 -11.41 17.51 15.34
N VAL A 1011 -11.42 16.32 15.97
CA VAL A 1011 -10.26 15.73 16.65
C VAL A 1011 -9.67 14.61 15.80
N PRO A 1012 -8.41 14.73 15.34
CA PRO A 1012 -7.69 13.63 14.67
C PRO A 1012 -7.65 12.37 15.53
N ASP A 1013 -7.81 11.20 14.91
CA ASP A 1013 -7.74 9.86 15.55
C ASP A 1013 -8.82 9.56 16.62
N ALA A 1014 -9.85 10.42 16.76
CA ALA A 1014 -10.96 10.16 17.67
C ALA A 1014 -11.75 8.88 17.32
N GLY A 1015 -11.69 8.43 16.06
CA GLY A 1015 -12.44 7.29 15.56
C GLY A 1015 -12.15 5.95 16.25
N GLN A 1016 -10.87 5.61 16.42
CA GLN A 1016 -10.48 4.36 17.08
C GLN A 1016 -10.89 4.36 18.56
N ALA A 1017 -10.86 5.53 19.21
CA ALA A 1017 -11.23 5.65 20.61
C ALA A 1017 -12.75 5.55 20.85
N LEU A 1018 -13.55 6.05 19.90
CA LEU A 1018 -15.02 6.02 19.99
C LEU A 1018 -15.64 4.69 19.57
N GLU A 1019 -14.87 3.77 18.99
CA GLU A 1019 -15.36 2.43 18.61
C GLU A 1019 -16.01 1.70 19.79
N LYS A 1020 -15.45 1.86 21.00
CA LYS A 1020 -16.00 1.29 22.24
C LYS A 1020 -17.37 1.86 22.64
N LEU A 1021 -17.66 3.11 22.28
CA LEU A 1021 -18.94 3.77 22.55
C LEU A 1021 -19.99 3.48 21.48
N GLN A 1022 -19.59 2.91 20.34
CA GLN A 1022 -20.48 2.70 19.20
C GLN A 1022 -21.71 1.81 19.52
N PRO A 1023 -21.59 0.68 20.23
CA PRO A 1023 -22.76 -0.15 20.57
C PRO A 1023 -23.74 0.58 21.49
N LEU A 1024 -23.23 1.40 22.42
CA LEU A 1024 -24.05 2.21 23.33
C LEU A 1024 -24.81 3.30 22.57
N LEU A 1025 -24.16 3.95 21.60
CA LEU A 1025 -24.78 4.99 20.76
C LEU A 1025 -25.84 4.40 19.82
N ILE A 1026 -25.59 3.23 19.22
CA ILE A 1026 -26.57 2.53 18.37
C ILE A 1026 -27.79 2.10 19.18
N ASN A 1027 -27.59 1.56 20.39
CA ASN A 1027 -28.68 1.19 21.29
C ASN A 1027 -29.48 2.42 21.77
N ALA A 1028 -28.82 3.54 22.02
CA ALA A 1028 -29.49 4.80 22.35
C ALA A 1028 -30.36 5.32 21.19
N LEU A 1029 -29.88 5.21 19.96
CA LEU A 1029 -30.61 5.59 18.74
C LEU A 1029 -31.82 4.70 18.44
N ALA A 1030 -31.75 3.42 18.81
CA ALA A 1030 -32.86 2.48 18.69
C ALA A 1030 -33.94 2.67 19.76
N SER A 1031 -33.63 3.40 20.84
CA SER A 1031 -34.56 3.61 21.96
C SER A 1031 -35.64 4.66 21.62
N PRO A 1032 -36.92 4.42 21.99
CA PRO A 1032 -38.01 5.38 21.79
C PRO A 1032 -37.83 6.70 22.57
N LEU A 1033 -36.89 6.74 23.53
CA LEU A 1033 -36.55 7.95 24.29
C LEU A 1033 -35.95 9.06 23.42
N LEU A 1034 -35.30 8.73 22.29
CA LEU A 1034 -34.65 9.73 21.41
C LEU A 1034 -35.66 10.54 20.57
N ALA A 1035 -36.91 10.06 20.46
CA ALA A 1035 -37.98 10.74 19.72
C ALA A 1035 -38.40 12.09 20.33
N THR A 1036 -37.97 12.38 21.56
CA THR A 1036 -38.29 13.62 22.30
C THR A 1036 -37.27 14.74 22.05
N LEU A 1037 -36.08 14.45 21.49
CA LEU A 1037 -35.02 15.42 21.22
C LEU A 1037 -35.07 15.90 19.76
N LYS A 1038 -35.84 16.96 19.49
CA LYS A 1038 -36.02 17.49 18.13
C LYS A 1038 -34.83 18.29 17.60
N ASP A 1039 -34.13 19.06 18.45
CA ASP A 1039 -33.11 20.02 18.01
C ASP A 1039 -31.69 19.43 17.88
N ASP A 1040 -31.33 18.39 18.66
CA ASP A 1040 -29.98 17.79 18.66
C ASP A 1040 -29.85 16.56 17.74
N ARG A 1041 -30.95 16.08 17.15
CA ARG A 1041 -30.99 14.86 16.31
C ARG A 1041 -30.05 14.97 15.11
N ALA A 1042 -29.98 16.13 14.45
CA ALA A 1042 -29.12 16.34 13.28
C ALA A 1042 -27.61 16.24 13.60
N GLN A 1043 -27.20 16.73 14.78
CA GLN A 1043 -25.81 16.69 15.25
C GLN A 1043 -25.41 15.25 15.62
N PHE A 1044 -26.33 14.51 16.23
CA PHE A 1044 -26.12 13.10 16.54
C PHE A 1044 -25.95 12.24 15.27
N PHE A 1045 -26.73 12.49 14.22
CA PHE A 1045 -26.56 11.83 12.90
C PHE A 1045 -25.26 12.22 12.20
N ALA A 1046 -24.79 13.47 12.35
CA ALA A 1046 -23.48 13.89 11.85
C ALA A 1046 -22.35 13.10 12.52
N ALA A 1047 -22.43 12.92 13.84
CA ALA A 1047 -21.46 12.13 14.61
C ALA A 1047 -21.51 10.64 14.26
N LEU A 1048 -22.71 10.05 14.07
CA LEU A 1048 -22.85 8.67 13.62
C LEU A 1048 -22.22 8.45 12.24
N THR A 1049 -22.43 9.39 11.32
CA THR A 1049 -21.84 9.35 9.96
C THR A 1049 -20.31 9.45 10.04
N PHE A 1050 -19.80 10.33 10.89
CA PHE A 1050 -18.36 10.45 11.15
C PHE A 1050 -17.79 9.15 11.72
N LEU A 1051 -18.44 8.55 12.73
CA LEU A 1051 -18.05 7.25 13.29
C LEU A 1051 -18.02 6.14 12.25
N LEU A 1052 -18.97 6.13 11.30
CA LEU A 1052 -18.97 5.17 10.21
C LEU A 1052 -17.79 5.39 9.24
N ALA A 1053 -17.42 6.64 8.95
CA ALA A 1053 -16.32 6.94 8.03
C ALA A 1053 -14.92 6.57 8.57
N ILE A 1054 -14.79 6.37 9.88
CA ILE A 1054 -13.50 6.18 10.57
C ILE A 1054 -13.37 4.80 11.24
N THR A 1055 -14.45 4.01 11.29
CA THR A 1055 -14.42 2.62 11.79
C THR A 1055 -14.40 1.67 10.60
N LYS A 1056 -13.49 0.68 10.58
CA LYS A 1056 -13.47 -0.32 9.50
C LYS A 1056 -14.79 -1.11 9.53
N LEU A 1057 -15.65 -0.85 8.55
CA LEU A 1057 -16.98 -1.46 8.44
C LEU A 1057 -16.97 -2.91 7.96
N ALA A 1058 -15.83 -3.42 7.49
CA ALA A 1058 -15.65 -4.78 6.98
C ALA A 1058 -15.85 -5.87 8.06
N ASP A 1059 -15.62 -5.54 9.34
CA ASP A 1059 -15.66 -6.50 10.46
C ASP A 1059 -17.00 -6.49 11.23
N LYS A 1060 -18.01 -5.72 10.79
CA LYS A 1060 -19.29 -5.56 11.51
C LYS A 1060 -20.26 -6.71 11.26
N SER A 1061 -21.10 -6.98 12.26
CA SER A 1061 -22.13 -8.02 12.17
C SER A 1061 -23.29 -7.58 11.27
N ARG A 1062 -23.94 -8.55 10.60
CA ARG A 1062 -25.12 -8.32 9.77
C ARG A 1062 -26.25 -7.56 10.51
N ALA A 1063 -26.44 -7.85 11.80
CA ALA A 1063 -27.49 -7.22 12.62
C ALA A 1063 -27.26 -5.71 12.81
N GLU A 1064 -26.02 -5.28 13.00
CA GLU A 1064 -25.69 -3.86 13.18
C GLU A 1064 -25.90 -3.07 11.88
N ILE A 1065 -25.53 -3.67 10.73
CA ILE A 1065 -25.77 -3.08 9.41
C ILE A 1065 -27.27 -2.92 9.15
N GLU A 1066 -28.08 -3.92 9.50
CA GLU A 1066 -29.54 -3.86 9.34
C GLU A 1066 -30.17 -2.75 10.22
N VAL A 1067 -29.68 -2.55 11.44
CA VAL A 1067 -30.12 -1.44 12.32
C VAL A 1067 -29.74 -0.08 11.74
N LEU A 1068 -28.51 0.09 11.25
CA LEU A 1068 -28.06 1.34 10.64
C LEU A 1068 -28.85 1.69 9.37
N LEU A 1069 -29.15 0.69 8.52
CA LEU A 1069 -29.98 0.88 7.33
C LEU A 1069 -31.41 1.27 7.70
N ALA A 1070 -31.99 0.63 8.72
CA ALA A 1070 -33.31 0.99 9.22
C ALA A 1070 -33.34 2.42 9.78
N LEU A 1071 -32.29 2.85 10.49
CA LEU A 1071 -32.16 4.20 11.03
C LEU A 1071 -32.06 5.26 9.92
N PHE A 1072 -31.11 5.14 8.99
CA PHE A 1072 -30.96 6.11 7.90
C PHE A 1072 -32.17 6.13 6.97
N GLY A 1073 -32.76 4.96 6.68
CA GLY A 1073 -33.97 4.85 5.88
C GLY A 1073 -35.17 5.56 6.52
N ARG A 1074 -35.43 5.31 7.82
CA ARG A 1074 -36.53 5.93 8.55
C ARG A 1074 -36.44 7.45 8.60
N GLU A 1075 -35.24 8.02 8.74
CA GLU A 1075 -35.07 9.48 8.73
C GLU A 1075 -35.33 10.11 7.35
N LEU A 1076 -34.90 9.44 6.28
CA LEU A 1076 -35.15 9.90 4.91
C LEU A 1076 -36.63 9.81 4.55
N GLU A 1077 -37.39 8.90 5.16
CA GLU A 1077 -38.85 8.79 5.01
C GLU A 1077 -39.64 9.85 5.80
N GLN A 1078 -39.10 10.36 6.92
CA GLN A 1078 -39.79 11.31 7.82
C GLN A 1078 -39.61 12.80 7.45
N GLU A 1079 -39.04 13.13 6.29
CA GLU A 1079 -38.74 14.52 5.85
C GLU A 1079 -37.97 15.35 6.90
N ALA A 1080 -36.85 14.81 7.39
CA ALA A 1080 -36.00 15.46 8.38
C ALA A 1080 -35.33 16.76 7.87
N ASN A 1081 -34.75 17.55 8.78
CA ASN A 1081 -33.98 18.76 8.47
C ASN A 1081 -32.86 18.47 7.44
N MET A 1082 -32.46 19.47 6.64
CA MET A 1082 -31.46 19.39 5.57
C MET A 1082 -30.15 18.74 6.02
N ALA A 1083 -29.67 19.07 7.23
CA ALA A 1083 -28.48 18.47 7.81
C ALA A 1083 -28.63 16.95 8.02
N THR A 1084 -29.78 16.50 8.54
CA THR A 1084 -30.09 15.08 8.72
C THR A 1084 -30.17 14.36 7.37
N ILE A 1085 -30.79 14.96 6.36
CA ILE A 1085 -30.85 14.39 5.00
C ILE A 1085 -29.44 14.19 4.43
N VAL A 1086 -28.58 15.21 4.52
CA VAL A 1086 -27.20 15.12 3.99
C VAL A 1086 -26.38 14.08 4.74
N ASN A 1087 -26.49 14.01 6.07
CA ASN A 1087 -25.76 13.04 6.88
C ASN A 1087 -26.26 11.61 6.64
N SER A 1088 -27.58 11.39 6.52
CA SER A 1088 -28.13 10.08 6.17
C SER A 1088 -27.70 9.61 4.78
N LEU A 1089 -27.62 10.50 3.78
CA LEU A 1089 -27.10 10.17 2.46
C LEU A 1089 -25.60 9.82 2.50
N ASN A 1090 -24.80 10.54 3.29
CA ASN A 1090 -23.39 10.22 3.50
C ASN A 1090 -23.21 8.87 4.21
N GLY A 1091 -24.04 8.57 5.21
CA GLY A 1091 -24.03 7.27 5.90
C GLY A 1091 -24.30 6.12 4.93
N LEU A 1092 -25.29 6.27 4.04
CA LEU A 1092 -25.57 5.30 2.99
C LEU A 1092 -24.44 5.19 1.95
N GLU A 1093 -23.77 6.28 1.62
CA GLU A 1093 -22.59 6.28 0.73
C GLU A 1093 -21.43 5.45 1.31
N ILE A 1094 -21.14 5.66 2.60
CA ILE A 1094 -20.08 4.93 3.32
C ILE A 1094 -20.43 3.44 3.41
N LEU A 1095 -21.68 3.10 3.77
CA LEU A 1095 -22.13 1.71 3.83
C LEU A 1095 -21.95 1.00 2.48
N ALA A 1096 -22.29 1.64 1.36
CA ALA A 1096 -22.09 1.06 0.03
C ALA A 1096 -20.62 0.84 -0.34
N SER A 1097 -19.72 1.64 0.23
CA SER A 1097 -18.31 1.65 -0.13
C SER A 1097 -17.48 0.69 0.72
N GLU A 1098 -17.84 0.52 2.00
CA GLU A 1098 -17.00 -0.17 2.98
C GLU A 1098 -17.62 -1.43 3.62
N ALA A 1099 -18.95 -1.59 3.60
CA ALA A 1099 -19.58 -2.77 4.19
C ALA A 1099 -19.59 -3.96 3.23
N ASN A 1100 -19.71 -5.18 3.78
CA ASN A 1100 -19.72 -6.41 3.00
C ASN A 1100 -20.90 -6.42 1.98
N PRO A 1101 -20.62 -6.49 0.65
CA PRO A 1101 -21.65 -6.43 -0.39
C PRO A 1101 -22.78 -7.46 -0.24
N VAL A 1102 -22.47 -8.64 0.30
CA VAL A 1102 -23.43 -9.75 0.50
C VAL A 1102 -24.55 -9.35 1.47
N TYR A 1103 -24.24 -8.55 2.50
CA TYR A 1103 -25.23 -8.11 3.48
C TYR A 1103 -26.13 -6.99 2.94
N LEU A 1104 -25.63 -6.20 1.98
CA LEU A 1104 -26.35 -5.05 1.43
C LEU A 1104 -27.31 -5.42 0.30
N GLN A 1105 -27.07 -6.54 -0.39
CA GLN A 1105 -27.80 -6.95 -1.59
C GLN A 1105 -29.32 -7.04 -1.38
N ALA A 1106 -29.76 -7.50 -0.20
CA ALA A 1106 -31.18 -7.62 0.16
C ALA A 1106 -31.89 -6.25 0.37
N HIS A 1107 -31.13 -5.16 0.50
CA HIS A 1107 -31.65 -3.83 0.84
C HIS A 1107 -31.55 -2.82 -0.30
N ILE A 1108 -30.90 -3.15 -1.42
CA ILE A 1108 -30.68 -2.26 -2.57
C ILE A 1108 -31.98 -1.59 -3.04
N ASN A 1109 -33.00 -2.39 -3.33
CA ASN A 1109 -34.28 -1.87 -3.83
C ASN A 1109 -34.96 -0.92 -2.82
N LYS A 1110 -34.85 -1.20 -1.51
CA LYS A 1110 -35.43 -0.34 -0.47
C LYS A 1110 -34.69 0.99 -0.39
N VAL A 1111 -33.36 0.96 -0.36
CA VAL A 1111 -32.52 2.17 -0.26
C VAL A 1111 -32.65 3.04 -1.50
N VAL A 1112 -32.56 2.47 -2.70
CA VAL A 1112 -32.71 3.22 -3.97
C VAL A 1112 -34.09 3.87 -4.06
N THR A 1113 -35.15 3.16 -3.68
CA THR A 1113 -36.53 3.70 -3.69
C THR A 1113 -36.72 4.89 -2.74
N VAL A 1114 -36.05 4.87 -1.59
CA VAL A 1114 -36.09 5.99 -0.63
C VAL A 1114 -35.25 7.17 -1.15
N VAL A 1115 -34.05 6.92 -1.68
CA VAL A 1115 -33.10 7.95 -2.09
C VAL A 1115 -33.50 8.64 -3.41
N ILE A 1116 -34.17 7.95 -4.34
CA ILE A 1116 -34.53 8.48 -5.66
C ILE A 1116 -35.36 9.76 -5.57
N ARG A 1117 -36.18 9.91 -4.52
CA ARG A 1117 -37.01 11.10 -4.27
C ARG A 1117 -36.18 12.37 -4.06
N PHE A 1118 -34.93 12.23 -3.60
CA PHE A 1118 -34.02 13.35 -3.35
C PHE A 1118 -33.24 13.81 -4.59
N THR A 1119 -33.31 13.08 -5.70
CA THR A 1119 -32.71 13.51 -6.98
C THR A 1119 -33.39 14.76 -7.56
N ALA A 1120 -34.66 15.01 -7.19
CA ALA A 1120 -35.43 16.20 -7.53
C ALA A 1120 -35.42 17.29 -6.44
N HIS A 1121 -34.58 17.15 -5.40
CA HIS A 1121 -34.58 18.07 -4.25
C HIS A 1121 -34.18 19.51 -4.62
N LYS A 1122 -34.72 20.53 -3.94
CA LYS A 1122 -34.50 21.97 -4.27
C LYS A 1122 -33.02 22.40 -4.18
N LYS A 1123 -32.23 21.82 -3.26
CA LYS A 1123 -30.80 22.14 -3.05
C LYS A 1123 -29.87 21.22 -3.86
N ARG A 1124 -28.92 21.80 -4.62
CA ARG A 1124 -27.97 21.08 -5.50
C ARG A 1124 -27.13 20.02 -4.79
N ILE A 1125 -26.67 20.30 -3.57
CA ILE A 1125 -25.83 19.38 -2.77
C ILE A 1125 -26.53 18.05 -2.48
N VAL A 1126 -27.84 18.09 -2.19
CA VAL A 1126 -28.66 16.91 -1.92
C VAL A 1126 -28.85 16.09 -3.20
N ARG A 1127 -29.08 16.76 -4.34
CA ARG A 1127 -29.22 16.07 -5.64
C ARG A 1127 -27.94 15.33 -6.04
N GLN A 1128 -26.78 15.98 -5.89
CA GLN A 1128 -25.49 15.38 -6.22
C GLN A 1128 -25.17 14.17 -5.33
N LYS A 1129 -25.44 14.26 -4.02
CA LYS A 1129 -25.24 13.15 -3.08
C LYS A 1129 -26.20 12.01 -3.32
N ALA A 1130 -27.49 12.29 -3.55
CA ALA A 1130 -28.48 11.27 -3.87
C ALA A 1130 -28.11 10.49 -5.15
N ALA A 1131 -27.68 11.19 -6.21
CA ALA A 1131 -27.23 10.54 -7.44
C ALA A 1131 -25.99 9.66 -7.22
N LYS A 1132 -25.03 10.12 -6.40
CA LYS A 1132 -23.83 9.35 -6.05
C LYS A 1132 -24.17 8.08 -5.27
N VAL A 1133 -25.05 8.18 -4.28
CA VAL A 1133 -25.52 7.03 -3.48
C VAL A 1133 -26.23 6.01 -4.38
N ILE A 1134 -27.15 6.45 -5.25
CA ILE A 1134 -27.86 5.56 -6.18
C ILE A 1134 -26.86 4.79 -7.06
N ASN A 1135 -25.92 5.49 -7.70
CA ASN A 1135 -24.92 4.86 -8.57
C ASN A 1135 -24.08 3.82 -7.81
N LEU A 1136 -23.61 4.14 -6.60
CA LEU A 1136 -22.81 3.21 -5.80
C LEU A 1136 -23.61 1.97 -5.38
N TRP A 1137 -24.87 2.14 -4.99
CA TRP A 1137 -25.74 1.05 -4.58
C TRP A 1137 -26.21 0.19 -5.75
N GLU A 1138 -26.39 0.76 -6.95
CA GLU A 1138 -26.68 0.01 -8.17
C GLU A 1138 -25.45 -0.78 -8.67
N LEU A 1139 -24.24 -0.24 -8.49
CA LEU A 1139 -22.99 -0.97 -8.80
C LEU A 1139 -22.80 -2.22 -7.93
N LEU A 1140 -23.41 -2.29 -6.75
CA LEU A 1140 -23.43 -3.52 -5.92
C LEU A 1140 -24.25 -4.67 -6.54
N LEU A 1141 -25.03 -4.42 -7.60
CA LEU A 1141 -25.67 -5.48 -8.39
C LEU A 1141 -24.72 -6.10 -9.43
N MET A 1142 -23.61 -5.41 -9.74
CA MET A 1142 -22.61 -5.84 -10.74
C MET A 1142 -21.37 -6.49 -10.11
N LYS A 1143 -21.15 -6.29 -8.81
CA LYS A 1143 -20.15 -6.97 -7.98
C LYS A 1143 -20.81 -8.17 -7.30
#